data_AF-A0A537KY11-F1
#
_entry.id   AF-A0A537KY11-F1
#
_cell.length_a   1.000
_cell.length_b   1.000
_cell.length_c   1.000
_cell.angle_alpha   90.00
_cell.angle_beta   90.00
_cell.angle_gamma   90.00
#
_symmetry.space_group_name_H-M   'P 1'
#
loop_
_entity.id
_entity.type
_entity.pdbx_description
1 polymer ?
#
loop_
_entity_poly.entity_id
_entity_poly.type
_entity_poly.pdbx_seq_one_letter_code
_entity_poly.pdbx_strand_id
1 'polypeptide(L)'
;MKVMQPIQVSRRQVLSGLLVAPVISWTGCGGTGDSDAGPASGTFPSAADSVPGGAVPAAEPFTIPGQVKQVIVYYEYQGDVLETVQKNLHTVPTNVTATADRFAQGALCYEFYGSGSRVTVNGIKNFPRGDFAILFWVKSPDHRQMEALRIKGAEDGVVVVEINDAGELTVLWNGRVVAGTSAHERVQSLADGHWHHITVQRYGSSLQLFVDGSARGVFFAPRLLPENPTVLVGRGWSGEIDDVRLYNRAFPTRSIPQSVYCWTQVKPNTATGNLAAYYPFNGNARNDLGYGIQGIPSNVTPTSDRFNTSGAAYLFNGSDSYITLDQPLSSTAGDFAIAFWERSSATGPMTAISASSGGSAGTSLDVVFNQGAALQIYLNGLPFSALSVGMVGALTDDNWHFVFLQRSGTTLQMYVDGSLAAAAEDESIFFGQSSIMQFGRGSGASAAVANYWNGALDDVQIHESSLTPQEIVDLQGLQFRTRDGAGALSFQGKAWLLGGWNPANVPVTNSEVWSSADGVNWLLVTKAPWEGRHDAGYAVLNDKMWIVGGDKNSGAYQNDVWSSADGVNWVQVTDNVPWADRATQYVLAFNNRLWLMGGQQVFESSPAVVAYNDVYSSADGVSWRLETPSAAWSPRGIIMGNVVFQGRMWVIGGGQYDVRTFNNDVWSSPDGINWTQILDHAPWSPRQFHNITVFDNKMWVLAGGDAQSQGGLNDVWYSTDGKVWTELAAASWMPRHAASTFVLNNYLWFACGSNASPYNDVWKLGYAP
;
A
#
# COMPACT_ATOMS: atom_id res chain seq x y z
N MET A 1 42.81 44.90 -9.98
CA MET A 1 42.34 45.40 -8.66
C MET A 1 41.79 44.19 -7.89
N LYS A 2 42.14 43.97 -6.63
CA LYS A 2 41.55 44.56 -5.40
C LYS A 2 40.00 44.43 -5.35
N VAL A 3 39.32 43.96 -4.28
CA VAL A 3 39.57 42.97 -3.18
C VAL A 3 38.37 43.05 -2.19
N MET A 4 38.14 42.02 -1.35
CA MET A 4 37.07 41.89 -0.31
C MET A 4 35.66 41.67 -0.89
N GLN A 5 34.88 40.63 -0.53
CA GLN A 5 34.45 40.01 0.76
C GLN A 5 33.09 40.52 1.24
N PRO A 6 32.25 39.62 1.78
CA PRO A 6 31.87 39.71 3.19
C PRO A 6 32.27 38.48 4.04
N ILE A 7 32.08 38.59 5.35
CA ILE A 7 32.35 37.57 6.38
C ILE A 7 31.02 37.06 6.99
N GLN A 8 31.06 35.94 7.72
CA GLN A 8 29.94 35.31 8.45
C GLN A 8 29.33 36.23 9.55
N VAL A 9 28.20 35.96 10.24
CA VAL A 9 27.62 34.72 10.83
C VAL A 9 26.10 34.96 11.14
N SER A 10 25.21 34.06 11.62
CA SER A 10 25.30 32.68 12.15
C SER A 10 24.00 31.84 12.10
N ARG A 11 24.17 30.50 12.02
CA ARG A 11 23.51 29.42 12.82
C ARG A 11 21.99 29.11 12.76
N ARG A 12 21.75 27.79 12.52
CA ARG A 12 20.75 26.87 13.16
C ARG A 12 19.26 27.03 12.80
N GLN A 13 18.38 26.01 12.88
CA GLN A 13 18.40 24.52 12.78
C GLN A 13 16.90 24.07 12.89
N VAL A 14 16.38 22.87 12.59
CA VAL A 14 16.88 21.51 12.25
C VAL A 14 15.88 20.83 11.29
N LEU A 15 16.33 20.02 10.32
CA LEU A 15 15.81 18.66 9.97
C LEU A 15 16.57 18.09 8.77
N SER A 16 16.75 16.77 8.71
CA SER A 16 17.66 16.10 7.77
C SER A 16 17.21 14.67 7.46
N GLY A 17 17.09 14.30 6.19
CA GLY A 17 16.71 12.92 5.82
C GLY A 17 16.32 12.73 4.35
N LEU A 18 17.24 12.98 3.41
CA LEU A 18 17.10 12.54 2.01
C LEU A 18 18.50 12.37 1.39
N LEU A 19 18.73 11.23 0.75
CA LEU A 19 19.94 10.90 -0.01
C LEU A 19 19.60 10.91 -1.50
N VAL A 20 20.50 11.42 -2.35
CA VAL A 20 20.20 11.70 -3.77
C VAL A 20 21.35 11.28 -4.69
N ALA A 21 21.01 10.48 -5.70
CA ALA A 21 21.76 10.17 -6.94
C ALA A 21 23.09 9.37 -6.81
N PRO A 22 23.57 8.71 -7.89
CA PRO A 22 23.00 8.59 -9.24
C PRO A 22 22.72 7.15 -9.73
N VAL A 23 22.05 7.04 -10.89
CA VAL A 23 21.78 5.81 -11.65
C VAL A 23 22.08 6.05 -13.15
N ILE A 24 22.77 5.13 -13.82
CA ILE A 24 22.96 5.14 -15.30
C ILE A 24 22.97 3.71 -15.88
N SER A 25 21.91 3.31 -16.60
CA SER A 25 21.86 2.12 -17.46
C SER A 25 22.49 2.38 -18.84
N TRP A 26 22.89 1.33 -19.58
CA TRP A 26 23.41 1.42 -20.96
C TRP A 26 23.44 0.04 -21.62
N THR A 27 23.01 -0.02 -22.88
CA THR A 27 23.37 -1.06 -23.85
C THR A 27 24.84 -0.93 -24.28
N GLY A 28 25.45 -2.02 -24.77
CA GLY A 28 26.90 -2.09 -24.99
C GLY A 28 27.35 -2.06 -26.46
N CYS A 29 28.63 -1.72 -26.66
CA CYS A 29 29.45 -2.15 -27.80
C CYS A 29 30.93 -2.23 -27.36
N GLY A 30 31.76 -3.03 -28.04
CA GLY A 30 33.02 -3.56 -27.47
C GLY A 30 34.32 -2.83 -27.82
N GLY A 31 35.41 -3.24 -27.15
CA GLY A 31 36.81 -2.81 -27.39
C GLY A 31 37.81 -3.63 -26.55
N THR A 32 39.02 -3.86 -27.06
CA THR A 32 40.03 -4.82 -26.52
C THR A 32 41.30 -4.16 -25.99
N GLY A 33 42.02 -4.78 -25.04
CA GLY A 33 43.43 -4.40 -24.73
C GLY A 33 44.04 -4.91 -23.40
N ASP A 34 44.73 -6.05 -23.47
CA ASP A 34 46.08 -6.39 -22.91
C ASP A 34 46.45 -6.30 -21.39
N SER A 35 47.68 -6.79 -21.12
CA SER A 35 48.30 -7.28 -19.86
C SER A 35 48.94 -6.16 -18.98
N ASP A 36 49.55 -6.36 -17.79
CA ASP A 36 50.54 -7.39 -17.38
C ASP A 36 50.82 -7.50 -15.84
N ALA A 37 51.89 -8.23 -15.46
CA ALA A 37 52.39 -8.62 -14.11
C ALA A 37 52.58 -7.50 -13.03
N GLY A 38 52.86 -7.75 -11.73
CA GLY A 38 53.27 -8.97 -10.99
C GLY A 38 53.36 -8.79 -9.43
N PRO A 39 53.95 -9.73 -8.63
CA PRO A 39 53.66 -9.86 -7.18
C PRO A 39 54.85 -9.73 -6.17
N ALA A 40 54.56 -9.38 -4.89
CA ALA A 40 55.34 -9.59 -3.64
C ALA A 40 54.70 -8.82 -2.43
N SER A 41 54.87 -9.11 -1.11
CA SER A 41 55.30 -10.32 -0.36
C SER A 41 55.20 -10.10 1.19
N GLY A 42 54.80 -11.13 1.98
CA GLY A 42 55.00 -11.23 3.45
C GLY A 42 54.04 -10.43 4.37
N THR A 43 53.92 -10.70 5.68
CA THR A 43 54.44 -11.80 6.55
C THR A 43 53.64 -11.84 7.89
N PHE A 44 53.39 -13.01 8.48
CA PHE A 44 52.74 -13.17 9.82
C PHE A 44 53.75 -13.12 10.99
N PRO A 45 53.32 -12.65 12.18
CA PRO A 45 53.03 -13.55 13.34
C PRO A 45 51.83 -13.03 14.19
N SER A 46 51.32 -13.68 15.27
CA SER A 46 51.24 -15.08 15.73
C SER A 46 50.12 -15.18 16.80
N ALA A 47 49.71 -16.39 17.20
CA ALA A 47 48.80 -16.61 18.34
C ALA A 47 49.53 -16.44 19.71
N ALA A 48 48.89 -16.48 20.89
CA ALA A 48 47.51 -16.83 21.29
C ALA A 48 47.12 -16.14 22.62
N ASP A 49 45.83 -16.18 22.99
CA ASP A 49 45.36 -16.56 24.36
C ASP A 49 43.81 -16.70 24.39
N SER A 50 43.20 -17.08 25.52
CA SER A 50 41.91 -17.82 25.52
C SER A 50 40.93 -17.55 26.68
N VAL A 51 39.62 -17.73 26.39
CA VAL A 51 38.48 -17.93 27.36
C VAL A 51 38.10 -16.68 28.20
N PRO A 52 36.86 -16.50 28.73
CA PRO A 52 35.58 -17.23 28.59
C PRO A 52 34.46 -16.39 27.90
N GLY A 53 33.23 -16.93 27.87
CA GLY A 53 32.03 -16.20 27.43
C GLY A 53 31.42 -15.30 28.53
N GLY A 54 30.72 -14.24 28.09
CA GLY A 54 30.00 -13.27 28.92
C GLY A 54 28.92 -12.54 28.09
N ALA A 55 28.02 -11.80 28.76
CA ALA A 55 26.86 -11.20 28.11
C ALA A 55 27.22 -10.11 27.07
N VAL A 56 26.41 -9.99 26.01
CA VAL A 56 26.53 -8.95 24.98
C VAL A 56 26.17 -7.59 25.60
N PRO A 57 27.09 -6.60 25.62
CA PRO A 57 26.78 -5.24 26.07
C PRO A 57 25.94 -4.51 25.01
N ALA A 58 25.05 -3.62 25.44
CA ALA A 58 24.46 -2.63 24.54
C ALA A 58 25.55 -1.68 24.05
N ALA A 59 25.72 -1.55 22.73
CA ALA A 59 26.76 -0.71 22.14
C ALA A 59 26.30 0.75 22.04
N GLU A 60 27.10 1.66 22.61
CA GLU A 60 26.96 3.11 22.42
C GLU A 60 27.18 3.52 20.94
N PRO A 61 26.59 4.64 20.48
CA PRO A 61 26.60 5.02 19.06
C PRO A 61 27.99 5.43 18.54
N PHE A 62 28.63 4.50 17.82
CA PHE A 62 29.89 4.72 17.13
C PHE A 62 29.78 5.83 16.07
N THR A 63 30.68 6.83 16.13
CA THR A 63 30.74 7.93 15.16
C THR A 63 32.17 8.12 14.64
N ILE A 64 32.42 7.85 13.35
CA ILE A 64 33.66 8.23 12.65
C ILE A 64 33.30 8.81 11.26
N PRO A 65 33.94 9.90 10.81
CA PRO A 65 33.70 10.49 9.48
C PRO A 65 34.62 9.89 8.39
N GLY A 66 34.15 9.90 7.14
CA GLY A 66 35.04 9.76 5.96
C GLY A 66 34.62 8.70 4.93
N GLN A 67 33.75 9.10 4.00
CA GLN A 67 33.42 8.48 2.70
C GLN A 67 33.14 6.95 2.61
N VAL A 68 31.92 6.65 2.13
CA VAL A 68 31.41 5.31 1.81
C VAL A 68 32.27 4.61 0.76
N LYS A 69 32.49 3.29 0.90
CA LYS A 69 33.07 2.41 -0.14
C LYS A 69 31.99 1.59 -0.84
N GLN A 70 32.25 1.24 -2.10
CA GLN A 70 31.25 0.88 -3.11
C GLN A 70 30.67 -0.54 -2.99
N VAL A 71 29.36 -0.67 -3.27
CA VAL A 71 28.67 -1.92 -3.66
C VAL A 71 29.26 -2.44 -4.99
N ILE A 72 29.25 -3.76 -5.26
CA ILE A 72 30.23 -4.34 -6.21
C ILE A 72 29.68 -5.32 -7.29
N VAL A 73 28.49 -5.93 -7.15
CA VAL A 73 27.84 -6.68 -8.26
C VAL A 73 26.33 -6.53 -8.21
N TYR A 74 25.69 -6.31 -9.36
CA TYR A 74 24.25 -6.44 -9.53
C TYR A 74 23.83 -6.80 -10.97
N TYR A 75 22.59 -7.26 -11.15
CA TYR A 75 21.92 -7.64 -12.40
C TYR A 75 20.39 -7.49 -12.26
N GLU A 76 19.77 -6.54 -12.98
CA GLU A 76 18.32 -6.27 -13.00
C GLU A 76 17.92 -5.44 -14.24
N TYR A 77 16.63 -5.46 -14.60
CA TYR A 77 15.96 -4.58 -15.57
C TYR A 77 14.98 -3.60 -14.85
N GLN A 78 14.89 -2.35 -15.32
CA GLN A 78 14.59 -1.20 -14.43
C GLN A 78 13.09 -0.90 -14.15
N GLY A 79 12.79 -0.65 -12.86
CA GLY A 79 11.49 -0.20 -12.35
C GLY A 79 11.43 1.29 -11.94
N ASP A 80 12.13 1.72 -10.89
CA ASP A 80 12.78 3.06 -10.73
C ASP A 80 13.60 3.19 -9.40
N VAL A 81 14.54 4.13 -9.37
CA VAL A 81 15.40 4.64 -8.27
C VAL A 81 15.80 3.69 -7.11
N LEU A 82 16.98 3.05 -7.22
CA LEU A 82 18.04 3.07 -6.18
C LEU A 82 19.43 2.61 -6.71
N GLU A 83 20.45 3.46 -6.52
CA GLU A 83 21.92 3.22 -6.54
C GLU A 83 22.56 2.24 -7.58
N THR A 84 23.19 2.75 -8.66
CA THR A 84 24.07 1.91 -9.53
C THR A 84 25.50 1.71 -9.01
N VAL A 85 26.09 0.54 -9.26
CA VAL A 85 27.56 0.39 -9.41
C VAL A 85 27.96 -0.52 -10.59
N GLN A 86 29.06 -0.13 -11.26
CA GLN A 86 29.88 -0.81 -12.28
C GLN A 86 29.24 -1.82 -13.25
N LYS A 87 29.16 -1.39 -14.52
CA LYS A 87 29.25 -2.29 -15.68
C LYS A 87 30.69 -2.83 -15.83
N ASN A 88 30.86 -3.87 -16.66
CA ASN A 88 32.13 -4.53 -17.03
C ASN A 88 32.63 -5.66 -16.11
N LEU A 89 31.71 -6.45 -15.52
CA LEU A 89 32.03 -7.81 -15.07
C LEU A 89 31.65 -8.81 -16.16
N HIS A 90 32.54 -9.77 -16.43
CA HIS A 90 32.37 -10.73 -17.53
C HIS A 90 31.43 -11.87 -17.09
N THR A 91 30.13 -11.70 -17.35
CA THR A 91 29.11 -12.72 -17.11
C THR A 91 29.09 -13.75 -18.24
N VAL A 92 29.12 -15.04 -17.88
CA VAL A 92 29.00 -16.16 -18.83
C VAL A 92 27.79 -17.00 -18.46
N PRO A 93 26.62 -16.79 -19.11
CA PRO A 93 25.54 -17.75 -19.06
C PRO A 93 25.97 -19.07 -19.74
N THR A 94 25.43 -20.19 -19.28
CA THR A 94 25.62 -21.51 -19.86
C THR A 94 24.36 -22.31 -19.60
N ASN A 95 23.74 -22.86 -20.66
CA ASN A 95 22.51 -23.66 -20.59
C ASN A 95 21.39 -23.02 -19.74
N VAL A 96 21.14 -21.72 -19.93
CA VAL A 96 20.03 -20.98 -19.31
C VAL A 96 19.21 -20.27 -20.39
N THR A 97 17.94 -20.02 -20.09
CA THR A 97 16.95 -19.33 -20.93
C THR A 97 16.41 -18.13 -20.17
N ALA A 98 15.89 -17.12 -20.88
CA ALA A 98 15.19 -16.00 -20.26
C ALA A 98 13.70 -16.33 -20.11
N THR A 99 13.12 -16.02 -18.96
CA THR A 99 11.71 -16.30 -18.59
C THR A 99 11.12 -15.09 -17.85
N ALA A 100 9.80 -15.12 -17.61
CA ALA A 100 9.13 -14.11 -16.82
C ALA A 100 9.63 -14.09 -15.37
N ASP A 101 9.70 -12.91 -14.76
CA ASP A 101 10.17 -12.72 -13.40
C ASP A 101 9.14 -13.08 -12.31
N ARG A 102 9.48 -12.77 -11.05
CA ARG A 102 8.57 -12.92 -9.90
C ARG A 102 7.30 -12.06 -9.95
N PHE A 103 7.23 -11.08 -10.85
CA PHE A 103 6.05 -10.27 -11.13
C PHE A 103 5.27 -10.77 -12.36
N ALA A 104 5.69 -11.89 -12.97
CA ALA A 104 5.21 -12.43 -14.24
C ALA A 104 5.43 -11.49 -15.45
N GLN A 105 6.48 -10.66 -15.41
CA GLN A 105 6.79 -9.68 -16.44
C GLN A 105 7.90 -10.15 -17.41
N GLY A 106 7.64 -9.97 -18.70
CA GLY A 106 8.65 -10.00 -19.77
C GLY A 106 9.46 -11.30 -19.88
N ALA A 107 10.75 -11.14 -20.13
CA ALA A 107 11.77 -12.19 -20.17
C ALA A 107 12.99 -11.70 -19.36
N LEU A 108 12.75 -11.43 -18.07
CA LEU A 108 13.62 -10.65 -17.19
C LEU A 108 14.43 -11.53 -16.21
N CYS A 109 13.96 -12.75 -15.94
CA CYS A 109 14.59 -13.75 -15.09
C CYS A 109 15.33 -14.83 -15.91
N TYR A 110 16.26 -15.58 -15.30
CA TYR A 110 16.86 -16.78 -15.90
C TYR A 110 16.22 -18.08 -15.36
N GLU A 111 15.83 -18.98 -16.28
CA GLU A 111 15.52 -20.37 -15.99
C GLU A 111 16.77 -21.25 -16.18
N PHE A 112 16.95 -22.22 -15.27
CA PHE A 112 18.06 -23.15 -15.18
C PHE A 112 17.52 -24.59 -15.24
N TYR A 113 18.22 -25.47 -15.96
CA TYR A 113 17.82 -26.84 -16.28
C TYR A 113 18.73 -27.89 -15.63
N GLY A 114 19.10 -27.66 -14.37
CA GLY A 114 19.87 -28.59 -13.56
C GLY A 114 21.36 -28.66 -13.94
N SER A 115 21.89 -29.88 -14.01
CA SER A 115 23.33 -30.16 -14.07
C SER A 115 24.01 -29.70 -15.36
N GLY A 116 24.46 -28.45 -15.39
CA GLY A 116 25.17 -27.83 -16.51
C GLY A 116 24.79 -26.37 -16.69
N SER A 117 23.57 -26.01 -16.31
CA SER A 117 23.09 -24.64 -16.20
C SER A 117 23.90 -23.86 -15.17
N ARG A 118 24.24 -22.60 -15.49
CA ARG A 118 24.83 -21.61 -14.59
C ARG A 118 24.94 -20.23 -15.23
N VAL A 119 25.02 -19.18 -14.42
CA VAL A 119 25.65 -17.91 -14.79
C VAL A 119 26.96 -17.77 -14.02
N THR A 120 28.07 -17.48 -14.71
CA THR A 120 29.40 -17.34 -14.10
C THR A 120 29.84 -15.88 -14.12
N VAL A 121 30.15 -15.30 -12.96
CA VAL A 121 30.67 -13.93 -12.82
C VAL A 121 32.11 -14.00 -12.31
N ASN A 122 33.09 -13.62 -13.12
CA ASN A 122 34.52 -13.73 -12.79
C ASN A 122 35.16 -12.39 -12.43
N GLY A 123 36.19 -12.43 -11.59
CA GLY A 123 37.13 -11.31 -11.40
C GLY A 123 36.53 -10.12 -10.67
N ILE A 124 35.70 -10.37 -9.66
CA ILE A 124 34.94 -9.33 -8.95
C ILE A 124 35.88 -8.47 -8.08
N LYS A 125 36.37 -7.36 -8.65
CA LYS A 125 37.36 -6.49 -8.02
C LYS A 125 36.79 -5.84 -6.74
N ASN A 126 37.67 -5.63 -5.76
CA ASN A 126 37.36 -5.04 -4.45
C ASN A 126 36.35 -5.80 -3.58
N PHE A 127 35.96 -7.04 -3.93
CA PHE A 127 34.95 -7.83 -3.21
C PHE A 127 35.14 -7.80 -1.68
N PRO A 128 34.05 -7.65 -0.89
CA PRO A 128 34.11 -7.56 0.57
C PRO A 128 34.78 -8.76 1.22
N ARG A 129 36.02 -8.56 1.71
CA ARG A 129 36.73 -9.59 2.50
C ARG A 129 36.09 -9.81 3.88
N GLY A 130 35.56 -8.73 4.47
CA GLY A 130 34.92 -8.71 5.79
C GLY A 130 33.42 -8.96 5.72
N ASP A 131 32.63 -7.90 5.82
CA ASP A 131 31.17 -7.97 5.92
C ASP A 131 30.51 -7.84 4.55
N PHE A 132 29.50 -8.66 4.29
CA PHE A 132 28.80 -8.72 3.01
C PHE A 132 27.35 -9.14 3.19
N ALA A 133 26.54 -8.94 2.16
CA ALA A 133 25.22 -9.57 2.03
C ALA A 133 24.98 -9.97 0.57
N ILE A 134 24.38 -11.13 0.37
CA ILE A 134 23.87 -11.59 -0.92
C ILE A 134 22.37 -11.79 -0.75
N LEU A 135 21.59 -11.14 -1.59
CA LEU A 135 20.14 -11.23 -1.67
C LEU A 135 19.81 -11.78 -3.07
N PHE A 136 18.87 -12.72 -3.17
CA PHE A 136 18.40 -13.24 -4.45
C PHE A 136 17.04 -13.93 -4.31
N TRP A 137 16.27 -13.93 -5.39
CA TRP A 137 14.99 -14.62 -5.47
C TRP A 137 15.17 -15.98 -6.16
N VAL A 138 14.50 -17.01 -5.65
CA VAL A 138 14.50 -18.36 -6.23
C VAL A 138 13.10 -18.93 -6.33
N LYS A 139 12.86 -19.74 -7.36
CA LYS A 139 11.66 -20.58 -7.51
C LYS A 139 12.03 -21.93 -8.11
N SER A 140 11.53 -23.01 -7.53
CA SER A 140 11.74 -24.36 -8.06
C SER A 140 10.56 -25.28 -7.71
N PRO A 141 10.24 -26.28 -8.56
CA PRO A 141 9.38 -27.41 -8.23
C PRO A 141 10.17 -28.71 -7.95
N ASP A 142 11.50 -28.64 -7.73
CA ASP A 142 12.41 -29.78 -7.72
C ASP A 142 13.08 -29.96 -6.36
N HIS A 143 12.84 -31.10 -5.70
CA HIS A 143 13.34 -31.37 -4.34
C HIS A 143 14.75 -32.02 -4.30
N ARG A 144 15.46 -32.14 -5.43
CA ARG A 144 16.82 -32.70 -5.49
C ARG A 144 17.87 -31.75 -4.91
N GLN A 145 19.06 -32.26 -4.58
CA GLN A 145 20.20 -31.42 -4.21
C GLN A 145 20.61 -30.47 -5.36
N MET A 146 20.63 -29.16 -5.08
CA MET A 146 20.84 -28.09 -6.07
C MET A 146 21.60 -26.88 -5.49
N GLU A 147 22.63 -26.38 -6.16
CA GLU A 147 23.33 -25.14 -5.75
C GLU A 147 22.69 -23.91 -6.41
N ALA A 148 21.99 -23.09 -5.63
CA ALA A 148 21.45 -21.81 -6.09
C ALA A 148 22.56 -20.76 -6.28
N LEU A 149 23.57 -20.77 -5.39
CA LEU A 149 24.69 -19.84 -5.42
C LEU A 149 25.99 -20.50 -4.93
N ARG A 150 27.11 -20.18 -5.57
CA ARG A 150 28.46 -20.54 -5.10
C ARG A 150 29.44 -19.41 -5.32
N ILE A 151 30.02 -18.88 -4.24
CA ILE A 151 31.15 -17.94 -4.26
C ILE A 151 32.43 -18.75 -4.01
N LYS A 152 33.46 -18.58 -4.84
CA LYS A 152 34.77 -19.25 -4.70
C LYS A 152 35.93 -18.30 -5.02
N GLY A 153 37.11 -18.54 -4.46
CA GLY A 153 38.37 -17.90 -4.89
C GLY A 153 39.53 -18.88 -5.02
N ALA A 154 40.74 -18.36 -5.20
CA ALA A 154 41.93 -19.14 -5.54
C ALA A 154 42.63 -19.82 -4.34
N GLU A 155 42.51 -19.27 -3.13
CA GLU A 155 43.30 -19.65 -1.95
C GLU A 155 42.41 -20.00 -0.74
N ASP A 156 41.58 -21.04 -0.88
CA ASP A 156 40.67 -21.59 0.15
C ASP A 156 39.63 -20.62 0.77
N GLY A 157 38.56 -20.38 0.01
CA GLY A 157 37.33 -19.77 0.52
C GLY A 157 36.15 -20.06 -0.41
N VAL A 158 35.18 -20.85 0.06
CA VAL A 158 33.97 -21.20 -0.68
C VAL A 158 32.74 -21.03 0.21
N VAL A 159 31.79 -20.22 -0.26
CA VAL A 159 30.40 -20.21 0.23
C VAL A 159 29.55 -20.89 -0.82
N VAL A 160 28.75 -21.89 -0.44
CA VAL A 160 27.69 -22.47 -1.27
C VAL A 160 26.36 -22.23 -0.57
N VAL A 161 25.34 -21.85 -1.32
CA VAL A 161 23.94 -21.85 -0.88
C VAL A 161 23.24 -22.92 -1.72
N GLU A 162 22.84 -24.01 -1.07
CA GLU A 162 22.29 -25.19 -1.73
C GLU A 162 21.08 -25.75 -0.98
N ILE A 163 20.14 -26.29 -1.75
CA ILE A 163 19.08 -27.17 -1.26
C ILE A 163 19.63 -28.60 -1.24
N ASN A 164 19.27 -29.41 -0.24
CA ASN A 164 19.57 -30.84 -0.19
C ASN A 164 18.38 -31.71 -0.66
N ASP A 165 18.57 -33.03 -0.77
CA ASP A 165 17.51 -33.98 -1.22
C ASP A 165 16.28 -34.08 -0.27
N ALA A 166 16.29 -33.38 0.87
CA ALA A 166 15.15 -33.24 1.77
C ALA A 166 14.40 -31.90 1.59
N GLY A 167 14.83 -31.05 0.65
CA GLY A 167 14.26 -29.72 0.41
C GLY A 167 14.70 -28.66 1.43
N GLU A 168 15.69 -28.95 2.28
CA GLU A 168 16.23 -28.01 3.27
C GLU A 168 17.24 -27.06 2.63
N LEU A 169 17.17 -25.77 2.95
CA LEU A 169 18.21 -24.82 2.56
C LEU A 169 19.41 -24.93 3.50
N THR A 170 20.61 -25.02 2.95
CA THR A 170 21.86 -24.97 3.69
C THR A 170 22.83 -23.95 3.10
N VAL A 171 23.71 -23.41 3.96
CA VAL A 171 24.88 -22.63 3.54
C VAL A 171 26.13 -23.36 4.00
N LEU A 172 26.96 -23.78 3.04
CA LEU A 172 28.22 -24.45 3.30
C LEU A 172 29.36 -23.42 3.26
N TRP A 173 30.20 -23.43 4.29
CA TRP A 173 31.47 -22.71 4.31
C TRP A 173 32.62 -23.72 4.23
N ASN A 174 33.41 -23.64 3.16
CA ASN A 174 34.51 -24.59 2.85
C ASN A 174 34.08 -26.07 2.94
N GLY A 175 32.91 -26.40 2.39
CA GLY A 175 32.39 -27.77 2.33
C GLY A 175 31.83 -28.32 3.66
N ARG A 176 31.72 -27.50 4.71
CA ARG A 176 30.97 -27.81 5.92
C ARG A 176 29.68 -27.01 5.92
N VAL A 177 28.53 -27.65 6.15
CA VAL A 177 27.30 -26.94 6.50
C VAL A 177 27.59 -26.09 7.74
N VAL A 178 27.46 -24.77 7.61
CA VAL A 178 27.56 -23.84 8.75
C VAL A 178 26.21 -23.25 9.11
N ALA A 179 25.30 -23.10 8.15
CA ALA A 179 23.93 -22.63 8.35
C ALA A 179 22.93 -23.55 7.63
N GLY A 180 21.68 -23.55 8.08
CA GLY A 180 20.58 -24.15 7.34
C GLY A 180 19.28 -24.19 8.13
N THR A 181 18.18 -24.47 7.45
CA THR A 181 16.87 -24.81 8.06
C THR A 181 16.90 -26.27 8.53
N SER A 182 16.44 -26.59 9.74
CA SER A 182 16.45 -27.99 10.21
C SER A 182 15.14 -28.75 9.94
N ALA A 183 15.26 -30.08 9.72
CA ALA A 183 14.14 -31.01 9.56
C ALA A 183 13.08 -30.93 10.68
N HIS A 184 13.46 -30.49 11.87
CA HIS A 184 12.57 -30.33 13.02
C HIS A 184 11.74 -29.04 12.97
N GLU A 185 12.24 -27.98 12.33
CA GLU A 185 11.51 -26.71 12.13
C GLU A 185 10.36 -26.86 11.12
N ARG A 186 10.43 -27.86 10.21
CA ARG A 186 9.51 -28.03 9.06
C ARG A 186 9.33 -26.74 8.25
N VAL A 187 10.43 -26.03 8.00
CA VAL A 187 10.40 -24.79 7.21
C VAL A 187 9.86 -25.06 5.81
N GLN A 188 9.12 -24.09 5.28
CA GLN A 188 8.71 -23.99 3.89
C GLN A 188 9.82 -24.44 2.94
N SER A 189 9.54 -25.45 2.11
CA SER A 189 10.51 -25.97 1.15
C SER A 189 10.58 -25.01 -0.03
N LEU A 190 11.80 -24.60 -0.39
CA LEU A 190 12.07 -23.73 -1.55
C LEU A 190 11.80 -24.40 -2.91
N ALA A 191 11.35 -25.66 -2.86
CA ALA A 191 10.92 -26.47 -3.98
C ALA A 191 9.38 -26.61 -4.03
N ASP A 192 8.63 -25.77 -3.31
CA ASP A 192 7.15 -25.79 -3.29
C ASP A 192 6.48 -25.14 -4.53
N GLY A 193 7.28 -24.67 -5.49
CA GLY A 193 6.83 -24.02 -6.72
C GLY A 193 6.64 -22.50 -6.64
N HIS A 194 6.82 -21.88 -5.48
CA HIS A 194 6.66 -20.42 -5.29
C HIS A 194 8.01 -19.69 -5.31
N TRP A 195 7.94 -18.35 -5.23
CA TRP A 195 9.10 -17.48 -5.14
C TRP A 195 9.50 -17.25 -3.69
N HIS A 196 10.80 -17.36 -3.41
CA HIS A 196 11.39 -17.09 -2.10
C HIS A 196 12.57 -16.15 -2.18
N HIS A 197 12.69 -15.26 -1.19
CA HIS A 197 13.82 -14.36 -1.06
C HIS A 197 14.85 -14.91 -0.08
N ILE A 198 16.05 -15.20 -0.60
CA ILE A 198 17.16 -15.77 0.16
C ILE A 198 18.17 -14.67 0.48
N THR A 199 18.42 -14.43 1.76
CA THR A 199 19.51 -13.54 2.22
C THR A 199 20.58 -14.35 2.92
N VAL A 200 21.84 -14.23 2.47
CA VAL A 200 23.01 -14.70 3.21
C VAL A 200 23.93 -13.51 3.47
N GLN A 201 24.06 -13.11 4.74
CA GLN A 201 24.92 -12.00 5.15
C GLN A 201 25.96 -12.39 6.19
N ARG A 202 27.11 -11.73 6.17
CA ARG A 202 28.22 -11.92 7.12
C ARG A 202 28.49 -10.60 7.84
N TYR A 203 28.45 -10.62 9.17
CA TYR A 203 28.75 -9.48 10.04
C TYR A 203 29.80 -9.87 11.09
N GLY A 204 30.97 -9.22 11.07
CA GLY A 204 32.11 -9.50 11.95
C GLY A 204 32.71 -10.89 11.71
N SER A 205 32.21 -11.88 12.44
CA SER A 205 32.54 -13.31 12.32
C SER A 205 31.29 -14.22 12.27
N SER A 206 30.10 -13.62 12.15
CA SER A 206 28.82 -14.32 12.13
C SER A 206 28.20 -14.29 10.73
N LEU A 207 27.92 -15.47 10.18
CA LEU A 207 27.08 -15.65 9.00
C LEU A 207 25.62 -15.80 9.44
N GLN A 208 24.70 -15.15 8.74
CA GLN A 208 23.26 -15.17 9.00
C GLN A 208 22.53 -15.55 7.72
N LEU A 209 21.55 -16.44 7.86
CA LEU A 209 20.64 -16.85 6.79
C LEU A 209 19.25 -16.29 7.08
N PHE A 210 18.58 -15.77 6.05
CA PHE A 210 17.16 -15.43 6.07
C PHE A 210 16.47 -16.06 4.85
N VAL A 211 15.20 -16.43 5.03
CA VAL A 211 14.31 -16.92 3.98
C VAL A 211 12.97 -16.22 4.15
N ASP A 212 12.53 -15.51 3.11
CA ASP A 212 11.33 -14.66 3.06
C ASP A 212 11.29 -13.59 4.16
N GLY A 213 12.47 -13.06 4.51
CA GLY A 213 12.65 -12.04 5.54
C GLY A 213 12.84 -12.61 6.95
N SER A 214 12.39 -13.84 7.21
CA SER A 214 12.58 -14.55 8.48
C SER A 214 14.03 -15.01 8.65
N ALA A 215 14.67 -14.63 9.76
CA ALA A 215 15.98 -15.15 10.16
C ALA A 215 15.90 -16.66 10.46
N ARG A 216 16.81 -17.45 9.89
CA ARG A 216 16.91 -18.92 10.08
C ARG A 216 18.13 -19.34 10.93
N GLY A 217 18.98 -18.39 11.32
CA GLY A 217 20.02 -18.61 12.34
C GLY A 217 21.25 -17.73 12.20
N VAL A 218 22.19 -17.87 13.14
CA VAL A 218 23.44 -17.12 13.24
C VAL A 218 24.58 -18.08 13.56
N PHE A 219 25.65 -18.06 12.74
CA PHE A 219 26.62 -19.15 12.67
C PHE A 219 28.06 -18.64 12.52
N PHE A 220 29.05 -19.32 13.10
CA PHE A 220 30.42 -18.81 13.17
C PHE A 220 31.21 -19.04 11.87
N ALA A 221 31.48 -17.96 11.13
CA ALA A 221 32.28 -17.91 9.90
C ALA A 221 33.55 -17.05 10.10
N PRO A 222 34.59 -17.57 10.80
CA PRO A 222 35.77 -16.81 11.19
C PRO A 222 36.74 -16.47 10.05
N ARG A 223 36.67 -17.19 8.93
CA ARG A 223 37.50 -16.89 7.76
C ARG A 223 36.88 -15.72 6.97
N LEU A 224 37.76 -14.94 6.35
CA LEU A 224 37.40 -13.91 5.38
C LEU A 224 37.15 -14.54 4.00
N LEU A 225 36.43 -13.85 3.12
CA LEU A 225 36.34 -14.26 1.72
C LEU A 225 37.61 -13.86 0.92
N PRO A 226 37.98 -14.65 -0.10
CA PRO A 226 39.18 -14.43 -0.90
C PRO A 226 39.03 -13.22 -1.83
N GLU A 227 40.16 -12.67 -2.28
CA GLU A 227 40.15 -11.54 -3.21
C GLU A 227 39.78 -11.97 -4.64
N ASN A 228 39.07 -11.09 -5.36
CA ASN A 228 38.63 -11.27 -6.74
C ASN A 228 37.90 -12.61 -7.03
N PRO A 229 36.87 -12.99 -6.22
CA PRO A 229 36.22 -14.29 -6.36
C PRO A 229 35.45 -14.44 -7.68
N THR A 230 35.18 -15.70 -8.03
CA THR A 230 34.12 -16.07 -8.98
C THR A 230 32.82 -16.30 -8.20
N VAL A 231 31.72 -15.71 -8.67
CA VAL A 231 30.36 -16.10 -8.28
C VAL A 231 29.77 -17.00 -9.37
N LEU A 232 29.05 -18.04 -8.97
CA LEU A 232 28.31 -18.96 -9.82
C LEU A 232 26.86 -18.95 -9.34
N VAL A 233 25.91 -18.61 -10.21
CA VAL A 233 24.47 -18.66 -9.95
C VAL A 233 23.88 -19.90 -10.61
N GLY A 234 22.97 -20.59 -9.92
CA GLY A 234 22.16 -21.70 -10.41
C GLY A 234 22.93 -22.94 -10.88
N ARG A 235 24.09 -23.24 -10.26
CA ARG A 235 24.93 -24.38 -10.65
C ARG A 235 24.29 -25.71 -10.25
N GLY A 236 23.49 -26.27 -11.16
CA GLY A 236 22.68 -27.46 -10.85
C GLY A 236 21.25 -27.14 -10.42
N TRP A 237 20.86 -25.86 -10.39
CA TRP A 237 19.49 -25.44 -10.08
C TRP A 237 18.54 -25.81 -11.21
N SER A 238 17.32 -26.21 -10.84
CA SER A 238 16.24 -26.64 -11.73
C SER A 238 15.02 -25.77 -11.44
N GLY A 239 14.78 -24.77 -12.29
CA GLY A 239 13.83 -23.68 -12.03
C GLY A 239 14.47 -22.30 -12.21
N GLU A 240 13.89 -21.30 -11.57
CA GLU A 240 14.08 -19.88 -11.89
C GLU A 240 14.89 -19.18 -10.78
N ILE A 241 15.81 -18.27 -11.16
CA ILE A 241 16.55 -17.42 -10.22
C ILE A 241 16.54 -15.98 -10.75
N ASP A 242 16.20 -15.06 -9.85
CA ASP A 242 15.96 -13.65 -10.14
C ASP A 242 16.72 -12.75 -9.15
N ASP A 243 16.98 -11.51 -9.57
CA ASP A 243 17.43 -10.41 -8.73
C ASP A 243 18.65 -10.66 -7.79
N VAL A 244 19.76 -11.16 -8.35
CA VAL A 244 20.97 -11.48 -7.58
C VAL A 244 21.76 -10.21 -7.20
N ARG A 245 21.45 -9.66 -6.02
CA ARG A 245 21.98 -8.42 -5.41
C ARG A 245 23.17 -8.75 -4.47
N LEU A 246 24.37 -8.20 -4.70
CA LEU A 246 25.55 -8.39 -3.82
C LEU A 246 26.07 -7.07 -3.22
N TYR A 247 26.11 -7.00 -1.89
CA TYR A 247 26.51 -5.84 -1.12
C TYR A 247 27.83 -6.04 -0.37
N ASN A 248 28.62 -4.96 -0.28
CA ASN A 248 29.88 -4.87 0.44
C ASN A 248 29.74 -4.57 1.95
N ARG A 249 28.55 -4.86 2.51
CA ARG A 249 28.13 -4.63 3.89
C ARG A 249 27.13 -5.70 4.30
N ALA A 250 27.05 -6.01 5.58
CA ALA A 250 25.82 -6.58 6.14
C ALA A 250 24.73 -5.51 6.28
N PHE A 251 23.48 -5.93 6.40
CA PHE A 251 22.35 -5.09 6.74
C PHE A 251 21.93 -5.27 8.20
N PRO A 252 21.31 -4.26 8.83
CA PRO A 252 20.51 -4.46 10.03
C PRO A 252 19.43 -5.51 9.78
N THR A 253 19.28 -6.48 10.69
CA THR A 253 18.28 -7.57 10.61
C THR A 253 16.88 -7.09 10.19
N ARG A 254 16.44 -5.94 10.73
CA ARG A 254 15.13 -5.33 10.47
C ARG A 254 14.88 -4.88 9.03
N SER A 255 15.92 -4.58 8.24
CA SER A 255 15.74 -4.17 6.84
C SER A 255 15.73 -5.35 5.87
N ILE A 256 15.99 -6.58 6.32
CA ILE A 256 15.86 -7.77 5.47
C ILE A 256 14.39 -8.12 5.20
N PRO A 257 13.45 -8.09 6.17
CA PRO A 257 12.02 -8.09 5.86
C PRO A 257 11.59 -6.99 4.88
N GLN A 258 12.19 -5.79 4.99
CA GLN A 258 11.88 -4.65 4.10
C GLN A 258 12.43 -4.81 2.67
N SER A 259 13.46 -5.64 2.46
CA SER A 259 13.92 -6.02 1.11
C SER A 259 13.11 -7.18 0.51
N VAL A 260 12.21 -7.80 1.30
CA VAL A 260 11.22 -8.74 0.76
C VAL A 260 9.92 -7.99 0.46
N TYR A 261 9.39 -7.23 1.42
CA TYR A 261 8.11 -6.53 1.27
C TYR A 261 8.19 -5.06 1.69
N CYS A 262 7.57 -4.16 0.91
CA CYS A 262 7.46 -2.74 1.22
C CYS A 262 6.01 -2.26 1.24
N TRP A 263 5.63 -1.53 2.29
CA TRP A 263 4.38 -0.77 2.33
C TRP A 263 4.54 0.54 1.55
N THR A 264 3.62 0.79 0.62
CA THR A 264 3.51 2.06 -0.10
C THR A 264 2.14 2.67 0.17
N GLN A 265 2.09 3.94 0.55
CA GLN A 265 0.81 4.65 0.62
C GLN A 265 0.29 4.86 -0.79
N VAL A 266 -0.93 4.41 -1.01
CA VAL A 266 -1.69 4.71 -2.22
C VAL A 266 -2.45 5.99 -1.92
N LYS A 267 -1.95 7.10 -2.47
CA LYS A 267 -2.76 8.32 -2.62
C LYS A 267 -4.03 7.96 -3.42
N PRO A 268 -5.15 8.70 -3.26
CA PRO A 268 -6.23 8.67 -4.26
C PRO A 268 -5.67 8.91 -5.67
N ASN A 269 -6.42 8.60 -6.73
CA ASN A 269 -5.89 8.60 -8.09
C ASN A 269 -5.51 10.00 -8.63
N THR A 270 -4.33 10.48 -8.23
CA THR A 270 -3.60 11.59 -8.85
C THR A 270 -2.81 11.10 -10.08
N ALA A 271 -2.95 9.83 -10.44
CA ALA A 271 -2.16 9.10 -11.42
C ALA A 271 -2.84 8.96 -12.79
N THR A 272 -3.64 9.96 -13.17
CA THR A 272 -3.81 10.33 -14.60
C THR A 272 -2.48 10.82 -15.22
N GLY A 273 -1.40 10.93 -14.42
CA GLY A 273 -0.10 11.48 -14.80
C GLY A 273 -0.09 13.01 -14.86
N ASN A 274 -1.27 13.62 -15.00
CA ASN A 274 -1.45 14.99 -15.42
C ASN A 274 -2.11 15.88 -14.36
N LEU A 275 -2.45 15.38 -13.17
CA LEU A 275 -3.05 16.19 -12.09
C LEU A 275 -1.99 17.12 -11.46
N ALA A 276 -2.11 18.42 -11.73
CA ALA A 276 -1.21 19.49 -11.25
C ALA A 276 -1.46 19.90 -9.80
N ALA A 277 -2.73 19.89 -9.38
CA ALA A 277 -3.13 20.30 -8.04
C ALA A 277 -4.49 19.72 -7.62
N TYR A 278 -4.63 19.46 -6.32
CA TYR A 278 -5.85 18.95 -5.70
C TYR A 278 -6.12 19.66 -4.37
N TYR A 279 -7.30 20.24 -4.22
CA TYR A 279 -7.72 21.00 -3.04
C TYR A 279 -9.02 20.39 -2.47
N PRO A 280 -8.93 19.29 -1.69
CA PRO A 280 -10.09 18.60 -1.11
C PRO A 280 -10.66 19.26 0.15
N PHE A 281 -10.25 20.51 0.42
CA PHE A 281 -10.65 21.38 1.53
C PHE A 281 -10.81 20.80 2.95
N ASN A 282 -10.28 19.60 3.20
CA ASN A 282 -10.24 18.87 4.46
C ASN A 282 -9.54 19.67 5.58
N GLY A 283 -10.31 20.51 6.28
CA GLY A 283 -9.88 21.42 7.32
C GLY A 283 -8.95 22.56 6.87
N ASN A 284 -8.50 22.60 5.61
CA ASN A 284 -7.49 23.53 5.12
C ASN A 284 -7.46 23.64 3.58
N ALA A 285 -6.94 24.77 3.05
CA ALA A 285 -6.92 25.06 1.60
C ALA A 285 -5.62 24.66 0.87
N ARG A 286 -4.79 23.76 1.43
CA ARG A 286 -3.52 23.34 0.79
C ARG A 286 -3.74 22.35 -0.35
N ASN A 287 -2.70 22.18 -1.14
CA ASN A 287 -2.65 21.19 -2.21
C ASN A 287 -2.24 19.83 -1.63
N ASP A 288 -3.17 18.87 -1.65
CA ASP A 288 -3.05 17.58 -0.97
C ASP A 288 -2.07 16.61 -1.67
N LEU A 289 -1.60 16.97 -2.88
CA LEU A 289 -0.48 16.29 -3.52
C LEU A 289 0.81 16.29 -2.66
N GLY A 290 0.93 17.23 -1.71
CA GLY A 290 2.09 17.35 -0.80
C GLY A 290 3.28 18.08 -1.41
N TYR A 291 3.12 18.63 -2.61
CA TYR A 291 4.07 19.47 -3.33
C TYR A 291 3.32 20.48 -4.21
N GLY A 292 4.04 21.43 -4.81
CA GLY A 292 3.47 22.38 -5.76
C GLY A 292 2.69 23.53 -5.12
N ILE A 293 1.80 24.12 -5.93
CA ILE A 293 1.10 25.40 -5.69
C ILE A 293 0.06 25.26 -4.57
N GLN A 294 -0.02 26.23 -3.66
CA GLN A 294 -0.86 26.19 -2.45
C GLN A 294 -2.02 27.18 -2.51
N GLY A 295 -3.19 26.82 -1.97
CA GLY A 295 -4.30 27.74 -1.79
C GLY A 295 -4.14 28.59 -0.52
N ILE A 296 -4.26 29.91 -0.67
CA ILE A 296 -4.29 30.89 0.43
C ILE A 296 -5.74 31.32 0.65
N PRO A 297 -6.38 30.91 1.76
CA PRO A 297 -7.77 31.25 2.05
C PRO A 297 -7.91 32.67 2.60
N SER A 298 -8.93 33.40 2.13
CA SER A 298 -9.31 34.72 2.60
C SER A 298 -10.81 34.71 2.91
N ASN A 299 -11.18 34.99 4.16
CA ASN A 299 -12.56 35.16 4.65
C ASN A 299 -13.54 34.02 4.30
N VAL A 300 -13.05 32.81 3.98
CA VAL A 300 -13.83 31.57 3.83
C VAL A 300 -14.02 30.87 5.18
N THR A 301 -15.14 30.15 5.34
CA THR A 301 -15.46 29.40 6.57
C THR A 301 -15.56 27.90 6.26
N PRO A 302 -14.88 27.00 7.00
CA PRO A 302 -15.06 25.56 6.82
C PRO A 302 -16.53 25.15 7.02
N THR A 303 -17.04 24.28 6.15
CA THR A 303 -18.43 23.81 6.14
C THR A 303 -18.50 22.31 5.83
N SER A 304 -19.69 21.73 5.84
CA SER A 304 -19.91 20.33 5.50
C SER A 304 -19.92 20.10 3.98
N ASP A 305 -19.21 19.07 3.54
CA ASP A 305 -19.12 18.57 2.14
C ASP A 305 -20.44 17.96 1.61
N ARG A 306 -20.36 17.33 0.44
CA ARG A 306 -21.44 16.54 -0.20
C ARG A 306 -21.86 15.26 0.52
N PHE A 307 -21.11 14.84 1.54
CA PHE A 307 -21.38 13.68 2.38
C PHE A 307 -21.76 14.04 3.83
N ASN A 308 -21.91 15.35 4.12
CA ASN A 308 -22.11 15.98 5.44
C ASN A 308 -20.91 15.96 6.41
N THR A 309 -19.70 15.61 5.95
CA THR A 309 -18.46 15.63 6.72
C THR A 309 -18.10 17.06 7.14
N SER A 310 -18.15 17.36 8.44
CA SER A 310 -17.94 18.72 8.96
C SER A 310 -16.51 19.22 8.75
N GLY A 311 -16.38 20.38 8.09
CA GLY A 311 -15.10 21.04 7.82
C GLY A 311 -14.33 20.48 6.62
N ALA A 312 -14.97 19.66 5.79
CA ALA A 312 -14.38 19.10 4.57
C ALA A 312 -14.59 19.95 3.30
N ALA A 313 -15.37 21.05 3.37
CA ALA A 313 -15.56 22.00 2.28
C ALA A 313 -15.38 23.45 2.76
N TYR A 314 -15.32 24.43 1.85
CA TYR A 314 -15.33 25.86 2.19
C TYR A 314 -16.62 26.56 1.76
N LEU A 315 -17.22 27.32 2.69
CA LEU A 315 -18.30 28.27 2.46
C LEU A 315 -17.74 29.66 2.16
N PHE A 316 -18.27 30.29 1.11
CA PHE A 316 -17.95 31.63 0.63
C PHE A 316 -19.17 32.54 0.78
N ASN A 317 -18.95 33.81 1.16
CA ASN A 317 -19.99 34.72 1.66
C ASN A 317 -20.64 35.65 0.62
N GLY A 318 -20.23 35.59 -0.66
CA GLY A 318 -20.74 36.48 -1.72
C GLY A 318 -20.25 37.94 -1.68
N SER A 319 -19.34 38.32 -0.77
CA SER A 319 -18.85 39.71 -0.65
C SER A 319 -17.33 39.86 -0.74
N ASP A 320 -16.58 38.95 -0.12
CA ASP A 320 -15.12 39.06 0.04
C ASP A 320 -14.40 37.75 0.40
N SER A 321 -15.13 36.63 0.55
CA SER A 321 -14.51 35.29 0.63
C SER A 321 -13.86 34.90 -0.70
N TYR A 322 -12.62 34.41 -0.68
CA TYR A 322 -11.97 33.76 -1.82
C TYR A 322 -10.79 32.89 -1.38
N ILE A 323 -10.29 32.04 -2.27
CA ILE A 323 -9.00 31.35 -2.12
C ILE A 323 -8.14 31.73 -3.33
N THR A 324 -6.91 32.21 -3.11
CA THR A 324 -5.96 32.52 -4.20
C THR A 324 -4.82 31.53 -4.20
N LEU A 325 -4.42 31.03 -5.37
CA LEU A 325 -3.21 30.20 -5.48
C LEU A 325 -1.94 31.05 -5.31
N ASP A 326 -0.99 30.56 -4.52
CA ASP A 326 0.24 31.29 -4.14
C ASP A 326 1.20 31.53 -5.32
N GLN A 327 1.07 30.74 -6.38
CA GLN A 327 1.90 30.75 -7.59
C GLN A 327 1.05 30.46 -8.85
N PRO A 328 1.47 30.91 -10.04
CA PRO A 328 0.77 30.61 -11.29
C PRO A 328 0.97 29.16 -11.75
N LEU A 329 0.01 28.64 -12.53
CA LEU A 329 0.09 27.32 -13.16
C LEU A 329 0.97 27.36 -14.42
N SER A 330 1.79 26.33 -14.62
CA SER A 330 2.94 26.38 -15.56
C SER A 330 2.61 26.03 -17.03
N SER A 331 1.53 25.29 -17.30
CA SER A 331 1.41 24.50 -18.54
C SER A 331 0.02 24.48 -19.20
N THR A 332 -0.99 25.18 -18.66
CA THR A 332 -2.38 25.21 -19.19
C THR A 332 -2.54 25.94 -20.54
N ALA A 333 -1.45 26.16 -21.28
CA ALA A 333 -1.46 26.63 -22.67
C ALA A 333 -1.84 25.52 -23.68
N GLY A 334 -1.74 24.25 -23.27
CA GLY A 334 -2.21 23.09 -24.04
C GLY A 334 -3.63 22.65 -23.64
N ASP A 335 -3.87 21.35 -23.73
CA ASP A 335 -5.05 20.70 -23.17
C ASP A 335 -5.05 20.83 -21.64
N PHE A 336 -6.23 20.83 -21.02
CA PHE A 336 -6.38 20.89 -19.56
C PHE A 336 -7.74 20.36 -19.12
N ALA A 337 -7.87 20.07 -17.83
CA ALA A 337 -9.16 19.85 -17.19
C ALA A 337 -9.22 20.54 -15.81
N ILE A 338 -10.40 20.99 -15.43
CA ILE A 338 -10.72 21.55 -14.11
C ILE A 338 -11.99 20.88 -13.62
N ALA A 339 -11.95 20.27 -12.45
CA ALA A 339 -13.10 19.67 -11.78
C ALA A 339 -13.35 20.35 -10.44
N PHE A 340 -14.61 20.48 -10.03
CA PHE A 340 -14.99 20.90 -8.68
C PHE A 340 -16.41 20.46 -8.35
N TRP A 341 -16.68 20.35 -7.06
CA TRP A 341 -18.03 20.27 -6.52
C TRP A 341 -18.47 21.65 -6.01
N GLU A 342 -19.74 21.98 -6.22
CA GLU A 342 -20.34 23.24 -5.77
C GLU A 342 -21.72 23.01 -5.16
N ARG A 343 -22.12 23.88 -4.23
CA ARG A 343 -23.51 24.00 -3.76
C ARG A 343 -23.81 25.47 -3.50
N SER A 344 -24.89 25.97 -4.07
CA SER A 344 -25.41 27.31 -3.76
C SER A 344 -26.94 27.35 -3.80
N SER A 345 -27.53 28.35 -3.15
CA SER A 345 -28.92 28.77 -3.31
C SER A 345 -29.04 30.24 -3.79
N ALA A 346 -27.92 30.84 -4.23
CA ALA A 346 -27.83 32.25 -4.63
C ALA A 346 -28.07 32.46 -6.13
N THR A 347 -29.15 33.14 -6.48
CA THR A 347 -29.59 33.36 -7.88
C THR A 347 -28.94 34.56 -8.58
N GLY A 348 -27.96 35.22 -7.96
CA GLY A 348 -27.22 36.35 -8.54
C GLY A 348 -25.96 35.91 -9.31
N PRO A 349 -25.45 36.72 -10.25
CA PRO A 349 -24.22 36.39 -10.99
C PRO A 349 -23.00 36.24 -10.07
N MET A 350 -22.28 35.11 -10.19
CA MET A 350 -21.14 34.80 -9.32
C MET A 350 -20.12 33.88 -10.00
N THR A 351 -18.86 33.91 -9.56
CA THR A 351 -17.75 33.16 -10.19
C THR A 351 -17.20 32.10 -9.24
N ALA A 352 -17.25 30.83 -9.64
CA ALA A 352 -16.73 29.72 -8.84
C ALA A 352 -15.21 29.58 -8.97
N ILE A 353 -14.68 29.65 -10.20
CA ILE A 353 -13.24 29.56 -10.50
C ILE A 353 -12.87 30.64 -11.52
N SER A 354 -11.74 31.31 -11.33
CA SER A 354 -11.16 32.18 -12.36
C SER A 354 -9.64 32.01 -12.42
N ALA A 355 -9.08 31.94 -13.63
CA ALA A 355 -7.64 31.99 -13.87
C ALA A 355 -7.33 33.16 -14.80
N SER A 356 -6.44 34.08 -14.41
CA SER A 356 -6.15 35.28 -15.21
C SER A 356 -4.71 35.77 -15.09
N SER A 357 -4.21 36.40 -16.16
CA SER A 357 -2.96 37.16 -16.17
C SER A 357 -3.03 38.50 -15.43
N GLY A 358 -4.23 38.94 -15.02
CA GLY A 358 -4.48 40.15 -14.24
C GLY A 358 -4.70 41.43 -15.06
N GLY A 359 -5.35 42.41 -14.41
CA GLY A 359 -5.74 43.70 -15.00
C GLY A 359 -7.02 43.64 -15.85
N SER A 360 -7.72 44.76 -16.00
CA SER A 360 -9.01 44.89 -16.74
C SER A 360 -8.88 44.79 -18.27
N ALA A 361 -7.85 44.09 -18.75
CA ALA A 361 -7.51 43.82 -20.14
C ALA A 361 -6.59 42.58 -20.27
N GLY A 362 -6.46 41.77 -19.21
CA GLY A 362 -5.72 40.50 -19.23
C GLY A 362 -6.55 39.38 -19.87
N THR A 363 -5.91 38.26 -20.21
CA THR A 363 -6.67 37.05 -20.56
C THR A 363 -7.21 36.40 -19.28
N SER A 364 -8.35 35.72 -19.42
CA SER A 364 -8.96 34.96 -18.34
C SER A 364 -9.66 33.70 -18.85
N LEU A 365 -9.85 32.73 -17.96
CA LEU A 365 -11.02 31.88 -17.91
C LEU A 365 -11.78 32.27 -16.64
N ASP A 366 -13.08 32.50 -16.76
CA ASP A 366 -13.98 32.70 -15.62
C ASP A 366 -15.13 31.68 -15.75
N VAL A 367 -15.36 30.88 -14.69
CA VAL A 367 -16.43 29.88 -14.57
C VAL A 367 -17.58 30.50 -13.78
N VAL A 368 -18.67 30.84 -14.48
CA VAL A 368 -19.64 31.83 -14.03
C VAL A 368 -21.03 31.25 -13.95
N PHE A 369 -21.68 31.43 -12.81
CA PHE A 369 -23.06 31.02 -12.60
C PHE A 369 -24.00 32.21 -12.69
N ASN A 370 -25.24 31.94 -13.09
CA ASN A 370 -26.38 32.85 -12.99
C ASN A 370 -26.26 34.19 -13.76
N GLN A 371 -25.39 34.29 -14.77
CA GLN A 371 -25.23 35.49 -15.62
C GLN A 371 -26.13 35.49 -16.89
N GLY A 372 -27.31 34.89 -16.80
CA GLY A 372 -28.29 34.79 -17.89
C GLY A 372 -28.57 33.35 -18.34
N ALA A 373 -27.66 32.43 -18.03
CA ALA A 373 -27.91 30.98 -17.99
C ALA A 373 -27.56 30.43 -16.59
N ALA A 374 -27.64 29.11 -16.39
CA ALA A 374 -27.24 28.48 -15.12
C ALA A 374 -25.73 28.60 -14.91
N LEU A 375 -24.97 28.20 -15.94
CA LEU A 375 -23.52 28.14 -15.93
C LEU A 375 -22.97 28.53 -17.31
N GLN A 376 -21.95 29.38 -17.31
CA GLN A 376 -21.31 29.97 -18.48
C GLN A 376 -19.79 30.00 -18.30
N ILE A 377 -19.06 29.75 -19.39
CA ILE A 377 -17.60 29.89 -19.42
C ILE A 377 -17.25 31.11 -20.26
N TYR A 378 -16.54 32.07 -19.65
CA TYR A 378 -15.99 33.23 -20.35
C TYR A 378 -14.49 33.03 -20.57
N LEU A 379 -14.00 33.48 -21.72
CA LEU A 379 -12.60 33.38 -22.14
C LEU A 379 -12.06 34.74 -22.59
N ASN A 380 -10.76 34.95 -22.44
CA ASN A 380 -10.01 36.08 -23.00
C ASN A 380 -10.59 37.47 -22.67
N GLY A 381 -11.25 37.62 -21.51
CA GLY A 381 -11.89 38.88 -21.11
C GLY A 381 -13.12 39.28 -21.94
N LEU A 382 -13.63 38.41 -22.82
CA LEU A 382 -14.67 38.74 -23.80
C LEU A 382 -16.04 38.99 -23.16
N PRO A 383 -16.91 39.82 -23.79
CA PRO A 383 -18.26 40.13 -23.29
C PRO A 383 -19.29 39.01 -23.54
N PHE A 384 -18.89 37.93 -24.24
CA PHE A 384 -19.75 36.79 -24.56
C PHE A 384 -19.11 35.50 -24.04
N SER A 385 -19.94 34.58 -23.54
CA SER A 385 -19.49 33.28 -23.03
C SER A 385 -19.29 32.26 -24.15
N ALA A 386 -18.17 31.54 -24.14
CA ALA A 386 -17.84 30.47 -25.09
C ALA A 386 -18.73 29.23 -24.91
N LEU A 387 -19.13 28.92 -23.67
CA LEU A 387 -20.14 27.90 -23.34
C LEU A 387 -21.24 28.52 -22.47
N SER A 388 -22.46 28.00 -22.59
CA SER A 388 -23.64 28.44 -21.82
C SER A 388 -24.62 27.28 -21.68
N VAL A 389 -25.08 27.01 -20.45
CA VAL A 389 -25.93 25.86 -20.09
C VAL A 389 -27.05 26.28 -19.15
N GLY A 390 -28.24 25.71 -19.35
CA GLY A 390 -29.36 25.79 -18.41
C GLY A 390 -30.01 27.18 -18.30
N MET A 391 -30.78 27.37 -17.23
CA MET A 391 -31.42 28.65 -16.89
C MET A 391 -30.92 29.11 -15.53
N VAL A 392 -30.89 30.43 -15.28
CA VAL A 392 -30.51 31.01 -13.98
C VAL A 392 -31.25 30.31 -12.84
N GLY A 393 -30.50 29.83 -11.85
CA GLY A 393 -30.97 29.05 -10.69
C GLY A 393 -30.86 27.53 -10.83
N ALA A 394 -30.69 26.97 -12.03
CA ALA A 394 -30.87 25.53 -12.27
C ALA A 394 -29.75 24.61 -11.75
N LEU A 395 -28.64 25.16 -11.26
CA LEU A 395 -27.58 24.44 -10.52
C LEU A 395 -27.37 25.04 -9.12
N THR A 396 -28.16 26.04 -8.75
CA THR A 396 -28.04 26.74 -7.46
C THR A 396 -29.35 26.59 -6.70
N ASP A 397 -29.70 25.33 -6.42
CA ASP A 397 -30.94 24.88 -5.79
C ASP A 397 -30.74 24.32 -4.36
N ASP A 398 -29.56 24.55 -3.78
CA ASP A 398 -29.04 24.02 -2.51
C ASP A 398 -28.61 22.53 -2.51
N ASN A 399 -28.63 21.83 -3.65
CA ASN A 399 -27.94 20.55 -3.82
C ASN A 399 -26.45 20.71 -4.19
N TRP A 400 -25.71 19.60 -4.12
CA TRP A 400 -24.33 19.55 -4.58
C TRP A 400 -24.26 19.06 -6.03
N HIS A 401 -23.68 19.88 -6.91
CA HIS A 401 -23.44 19.57 -8.31
C HIS A 401 -21.94 19.36 -8.59
N PHE A 402 -21.63 18.45 -9.52
CA PHE A 402 -20.28 18.25 -10.03
C PHE A 402 -20.11 19.00 -11.36
N VAL A 403 -19.15 19.92 -11.41
CA VAL A 403 -18.82 20.66 -12.63
C VAL A 403 -17.43 20.29 -13.09
N PHE A 404 -17.34 19.85 -14.34
CA PHE A 404 -16.08 19.48 -14.98
C PHE A 404 -15.95 20.20 -16.33
N LEU A 405 -14.82 20.89 -16.51
CA LEU A 405 -14.52 21.69 -17.69
C LEU A 405 -13.18 21.25 -18.26
N GLN A 406 -13.14 20.87 -19.54
CA GLN A 406 -11.89 20.52 -20.21
C GLN A 406 -11.73 21.15 -21.58
N ARG A 407 -10.47 21.25 -22.00
CA ARG A 407 -10.08 21.50 -23.39
C ARG A 407 -9.33 20.28 -23.90
N SER A 408 -9.76 19.74 -25.03
CA SER A 408 -8.97 18.79 -25.84
C SER A 408 -8.77 19.35 -27.25
N GLY A 409 -7.52 19.66 -27.61
CA GLY A 409 -7.14 20.33 -28.85
C GLY A 409 -7.76 21.73 -28.99
N THR A 410 -8.75 21.86 -29.86
CA THR A 410 -9.56 23.06 -30.08
C THR A 410 -10.96 22.97 -29.47
N THR A 411 -11.34 21.82 -28.89
CA THR A 411 -12.69 21.62 -28.35
C THR A 411 -12.71 21.92 -26.85
N LEU A 412 -13.48 22.92 -26.44
CA LEU A 412 -13.85 23.13 -25.04
C LEU A 412 -15.14 22.34 -24.75
N GLN A 413 -15.15 21.58 -23.66
CA GLN A 413 -16.27 20.75 -23.24
C GLN A 413 -16.58 20.98 -21.76
N MET A 414 -17.85 21.11 -21.43
CA MET A 414 -18.34 21.27 -20.06
C MET A 414 -19.35 20.17 -19.74
N TYR A 415 -19.08 19.45 -18.67
CA TYR A 415 -19.88 18.38 -18.12
C TYR A 415 -20.48 18.85 -16.81
N VAL A 416 -21.75 18.50 -16.57
CA VAL A 416 -22.45 18.76 -15.31
C VAL A 416 -23.05 17.44 -14.85
N ASP A 417 -22.78 17.07 -13.60
CA ASP A 417 -23.16 15.79 -12.99
C ASP A 417 -22.77 14.57 -13.85
N GLY A 418 -21.63 14.66 -14.54
CA GLY A 418 -21.06 13.62 -15.40
C GLY A 418 -21.59 13.60 -16.83
N SER A 419 -22.67 14.32 -17.11
CA SER A 419 -23.25 14.42 -18.46
C SER A 419 -22.64 15.58 -19.23
N LEU A 420 -22.26 15.37 -20.49
CA LEU A 420 -21.80 16.45 -21.38
C LEU A 420 -22.95 17.45 -21.58
N ALA A 421 -22.77 18.66 -21.05
CA ALA A 421 -23.80 19.69 -21.00
C ALA A 421 -23.66 20.74 -22.12
N ALA A 422 -22.42 21.08 -22.50
CA ALA A 422 -22.13 21.87 -23.69
C ALA A 422 -20.72 21.59 -24.24
N ALA A 423 -20.53 21.86 -25.53
CA ALA A 423 -19.21 21.88 -26.18
C ALA A 423 -19.15 22.97 -27.27
N ALA A 424 -17.95 23.47 -27.55
CA ALA A 424 -17.67 24.45 -28.59
C ALA A 424 -16.25 24.25 -29.15
N GLU A 425 -16.04 24.64 -30.40
CA GLU A 425 -14.71 24.76 -31.00
C GLU A 425 -14.20 26.20 -30.78
N ASP A 426 -13.04 26.35 -30.15
CA ASP A 426 -12.37 27.64 -29.90
C ASP A 426 -10.86 27.48 -30.09
N GLU A 427 -10.30 28.13 -31.12
CA GLU A 427 -8.87 28.13 -31.43
C GLU A 427 -8.04 28.98 -30.46
N SER A 428 -8.67 29.78 -29.58
CA SER A 428 -8.07 30.90 -28.87
C SER A 428 -7.89 30.72 -27.35
N ILE A 429 -8.10 29.51 -26.83
CA ILE A 429 -8.03 29.23 -25.39
C ILE A 429 -6.57 29.33 -24.89
N PHE A 430 -6.18 30.51 -24.40
CA PHE A 430 -4.80 30.80 -23.99
C PHE A 430 -4.73 31.46 -22.61
N PHE A 431 -4.41 30.66 -21.60
CA PHE A 431 -3.94 31.17 -20.32
C PHE A 431 -2.47 31.55 -20.48
N GLY A 432 -2.16 32.82 -20.20
CA GLY A 432 -0.78 33.27 -20.22
C GLY A 432 0.06 32.50 -19.20
N GLN A 433 1.35 32.31 -19.49
CA GLN A 433 2.34 31.55 -18.69
C GLN A 433 2.67 32.17 -17.30
N SER A 434 1.73 32.91 -16.73
CA SER A 434 1.81 33.57 -15.41
C SER A 434 0.40 33.79 -14.82
N SER A 435 -0.61 33.03 -15.28
CA SER A 435 -2.00 33.19 -14.79
C SER A 435 -2.15 32.63 -13.38
N ILE A 436 -2.61 33.45 -12.45
CA ILE A 436 -2.94 33.04 -11.09
C ILE A 436 -4.41 32.61 -11.06
N MET A 437 -4.70 31.48 -10.42
CA MET A 437 -6.06 30.98 -10.23
C MET A 437 -6.64 31.40 -8.87
N GLN A 438 -7.94 31.67 -8.86
CA GLN A 438 -8.75 32.05 -7.71
C GLN A 438 -10.00 31.17 -7.65
N PHE A 439 -10.36 30.73 -6.45
CA PHE A 439 -11.63 30.05 -6.17
C PHE A 439 -12.53 31.01 -5.40
N GLY A 440 -13.82 30.99 -5.73
CA GLY A 440 -14.85 31.82 -5.13
C GLY A 440 -14.85 33.30 -5.54
N ARG A 441 -14.11 33.68 -6.58
CA ARG A 441 -13.96 35.06 -7.05
C ARG A 441 -13.57 35.12 -8.52
N GLY A 442 -14.14 36.09 -9.25
CA GLY A 442 -13.74 36.44 -10.61
C GLY A 442 -12.56 37.41 -10.71
N SER A 443 -11.86 37.35 -11.85
CA SER A 443 -10.63 38.10 -12.12
C SER A 443 -10.84 39.62 -12.22
N GLY A 444 -12.01 40.04 -12.70
CA GLY A 444 -12.25 41.42 -13.15
C GLY A 444 -11.50 41.78 -14.44
N ALA A 445 -10.97 40.79 -15.17
CA ALA A 445 -10.29 40.99 -16.45
C ALA A 445 -11.28 41.24 -17.61
N SER A 446 -12.48 40.64 -17.55
CA SER A 446 -13.63 41.03 -18.37
C SER A 446 -14.47 42.10 -17.68
N ALA A 447 -15.23 42.86 -18.48
CA ALA A 447 -16.23 43.81 -17.97
C ALA A 447 -17.48 43.14 -17.35
N ALA A 448 -17.55 41.80 -17.33
CA ALA A 448 -18.75 41.06 -16.95
C ALA A 448 -18.71 40.46 -15.53
N VAL A 449 -17.54 40.09 -14.99
CA VAL A 449 -17.49 39.12 -13.86
C VAL A 449 -16.49 39.41 -12.73
N ALA A 450 -16.56 40.59 -12.12
CA ALA A 450 -15.85 40.88 -10.87
C ALA A 450 -16.62 40.40 -9.61
N ASN A 451 -17.28 39.24 -9.68
CA ASN A 451 -18.22 38.76 -8.67
C ASN A 451 -17.59 37.73 -7.71
N TYR A 452 -18.17 37.60 -6.51
CA TYR A 452 -17.78 36.61 -5.48
C TYR A 452 -18.79 35.46 -5.41
N TRP A 453 -18.33 34.27 -5.07
CA TRP A 453 -19.15 33.09 -4.83
C TRP A 453 -19.92 33.21 -3.52
N ASN A 454 -21.20 32.84 -3.55
CA ASN A 454 -22.06 32.76 -2.37
C ASN A 454 -22.59 31.31 -2.28
N GLY A 455 -21.95 30.48 -1.48
CA GLY A 455 -22.16 29.03 -1.50
C GLY A 455 -20.91 28.26 -1.08
N ALA A 456 -20.98 26.94 -1.15
CA ALA A 456 -19.85 26.06 -0.88
C ALA A 456 -19.10 25.69 -2.17
N LEU A 457 -17.79 25.44 -2.05
CA LEU A 457 -16.97 24.74 -3.05
C LEU A 457 -16.20 23.61 -2.37
N ASP A 458 -15.92 22.54 -3.11
CA ASP A 458 -15.33 21.28 -2.63
C ASP A 458 -14.54 20.57 -3.76
N ASP A 459 -13.59 19.70 -3.38
CA ASP A 459 -12.79 18.82 -4.24
C ASP A 459 -12.26 19.41 -5.57
N VAL A 460 -11.67 20.61 -5.49
CA VAL A 460 -11.16 21.32 -6.67
C VAL A 460 -9.90 20.66 -7.22
N GLN A 461 -9.93 20.24 -8.48
CA GLN A 461 -8.85 19.52 -9.18
C GLN A 461 -8.46 20.22 -10.47
N ILE A 462 -7.17 20.19 -10.80
CA ILE A 462 -6.60 20.87 -11.98
C ILE A 462 -5.63 19.91 -12.68
N HIS A 463 -5.86 19.64 -13.96
CA HIS A 463 -5.05 18.74 -14.78
C HIS A 463 -4.40 19.47 -15.97
N GLU A 464 -3.18 19.06 -16.32
CA GLU A 464 -2.38 19.52 -17.47
C GLU A 464 -2.73 18.78 -18.78
N SER A 465 -3.89 18.10 -18.83
CA SER A 465 -4.44 17.45 -20.02
C SER A 465 -5.97 17.42 -19.98
N SER A 466 -6.60 17.14 -21.12
CA SER A 466 -7.95 16.57 -21.15
C SER A 466 -7.98 15.16 -20.59
N LEU A 467 -9.16 14.69 -20.22
CA LEU A 467 -9.46 13.34 -19.75
C LEU A 467 -10.49 12.65 -20.65
N THR A 468 -10.51 11.32 -20.63
CA THR A 468 -11.54 10.52 -21.31
C THR A 468 -12.87 10.56 -20.57
N PRO A 469 -14.02 10.30 -21.25
CA PRO A 469 -15.32 10.26 -20.58
C PRO A 469 -15.42 9.26 -19.42
N GLN A 470 -14.62 8.19 -19.40
CA GLN A 470 -14.57 7.27 -18.26
C GLN A 470 -13.87 7.90 -17.06
N GLU A 471 -12.70 8.51 -17.26
CA GLU A 471 -11.98 9.23 -16.19
C GLU A 471 -12.83 10.36 -15.60
N ILE A 472 -13.64 11.05 -16.43
CA ILE A 472 -14.58 12.09 -15.96
C ILE A 472 -15.65 11.50 -15.04
N VAL A 473 -16.19 10.32 -15.35
CA VAL A 473 -17.13 9.58 -14.48
C VAL A 473 -16.42 9.10 -13.21
N ASP A 474 -15.19 8.61 -13.31
CA ASP A 474 -14.41 8.14 -12.17
C ASP A 474 -14.06 9.29 -11.19
N LEU A 475 -13.81 10.51 -11.70
CA LEU A 475 -13.64 11.73 -10.88
C LEU A 475 -14.90 12.10 -10.07
N GLN A 476 -16.11 11.76 -10.52
CA GLN A 476 -17.33 11.97 -9.73
C GLN A 476 -17.35 11.09 -8.47
N GLY A 477 -16.75 9.90 -8.57
CA GLY A 477 -16.82 8.88 -7.52
C GLY A 477 -15.85 9.09 -6.36
N LEU A 478 -15.09 10.18 -6.32
CA LEU A 478 -13.87 10.23 -5.50
C LEU A 478 -14.09 10.05 -3.99
N GLN A 479 -13.33 9.06 -3.50
CA GLN A 479 -13.10 8.59 -2.13
C GLN A 479 -14.33 8.20 -1.29
N PHE A 480 -14.28 6.96 -0.78
CA PHE A 480 -15.09 6.56 0.36
C PHE A 480 -14.71 7.40 1.59
N ARG A 481 -15.73 7.85 2.34
CA ARG A 481 -15.54 8.53 3.64
C ARG A 481 -14.71 7.69 4.61
N THR A 482 -14.01 8.36 5.53
CA THR A 482 -13.27 7.71 6.63
C THR A 482 -14.17 6.76 7.41
N ARG A 483 -13.67 5.57 7.73
CA ARG A 483 -14.48 4.50 8.34
C ARG A 483 -13.66 3.47 9.10
N ASP A 484 -14.32 2.80 10.02
CA ASP A 484 -13.86 1.69 10.85
C ASP A 484 -14.72 0.44 10.56
N GLY A 485 -14.21 -0.76 10.86
CA GLY A 485 -14.92 -2.05 10.78
C GLY A 485 -15.66 -2.33 9.46
N ALA A 486 -15.15 -1.77 8.36
CA ALA A 486 -15.71 -1.92 7.02
C ALA A 486 -15.25 -3.23 6.39
N GLY A 487 -16.18 -3.98 5.80
CA GLY A 487 -15.86 -5.25 5.16
C GLY A 487 -15.07 -5.06 3.88
N ALA A 488 -13.96 -5.78 3.74
CA ALA A 488 -13.21 -5.83 2.49
C ALA A 488 -13.27 -7.24 1.87
N LEU A 489 -13.50 -7.30 0.56
CA LEU A 489 -13.52 -8.55 -0.21
C LEU A 489 -12.77 -8.41 -1.53
N SER A 490 -12.05 -9.48 -1.92
CA SER A 490 -11.49 -9.67 -3.25
C SER A 490 -12.46 -10.52 -4.07
N PHE A 491 -13.11 -9.97 -5.09
CA PHE A 491 -14.16 -10.65 -5.83
C PHE A 491 -14.23 -10.18 -7.29
N GLN A 492 -14.30 -11.15 -8.23
CA GLN A 492 -14.35 -10.91 -9.69
C GLN A 492 -13.27 -9.94 -10.22
N GLY A 493 -12.04 -10.05 -9.72
CA GLY A 493 -10.92 -9.17 -10.12
C GLY A 493 -11.03 -7.74 -9.60
N LYS A 494 -11.89 -7.48 -8.62
CA LYS A 494 -12.05 -6.18 -7.94
C LYS A 494 -11.85 -6.31 -6.44
N ALA A 495 -11.43 -5.21 -5.83
CA ALA A 495 -11.64 -4.97 -4.41
C ALA A 495 -13.05 -4.40 -4.18
N TRP A 496 -13.63 -4.76 -3.04
CA TRP A 496 -14.94 -4.28 -2.59
C TRP A 496 -14.83 -3.82 -1.15
N LEU A 497 -15.50 -2.72 -0.81
CA LEU A 497 -15.52 -2.15 0.54
C LEU A 497 -16.97 -1.88 0.95
N LEU A 498 -17.39 -2.46 2.08
CA LEU A 498 -18.79 -2.65 2.46
C LEU A 498 -19.07 -2.02 3.83
N GLY A 499 -19.95 -1.02 3.87
CA GLY A 499 -20.42 -0.40 5.10
C GLY A 499 -19.33 0.32 5.90
N GLY A 500 -19.29 0.09 7.22
CA GLY A 500 -18.35 0.68 8.18
C GLY A 500 -18.96 1.75 9.09
N TRP A 501 -18.26 2.06 10.18
CA TRP A 501 -18.67 3.02 11.22
C TRP A 501 -17.81 4.28 11.19
N ASN A 502 -18.40 5.42 11.54
CA ASN A 502 -17.71 6.68 11.81
C ASN A 502 -18.58 7.56 12.74
N PRO A 503 -18.06 8.00 13.91
CA PRO A 503 -18.83 8.76 14.89
C PRO A 503 -19.17 10.20 14.45
N ALA A 504 -18.55 10.71 13.37
CA ALA A 504 -18.87 12.01 12.80
C ALA A 504 -20.04 11.98 11.80
N ASN A 505 -20.48 10.79 11.38
CA ASN A 505 -21.58 10.61 10.43
C ASN A 505 -22.93 10.41 11.13
N VAL A 506 -24.03 10.78 10.45
CA VAL A 506 -25.39 10.45 10.86
C VAL A 506 -26.13 9.82 9.65
N PRO A 507 -26.56 8.54 9.73
CA PRO A 507 -26.22 7.55 10.75
C PRO A 507 -24.72 7.27 10.86
N VAL A 508 -24.29 6.76 12.03
CA VAL A 508 -22.86 6.46 12.30
C VAL A 508 -22.37 5.22 11.54
N THR A 509 -23.25 4.27 11.25
CA THR A 509 -23.03 3.13 10.36
C THR A 509 -23.64 3.40 8.98
N ASN A 510 -23.15 2.74 7.93
CA ASN A 510 -23.65 2.95 6.56
C ASN A 510 -23.81 1.63 5.78
N SER A 511 -24.58 1.67 4.68
CA SER A 511 -24.77 0.56 3.74
C SER A 511 -24.18 0.83 2.35
N GLU A 512 -23.16 1.68 2.27
CA GLU A 512 -22.47 1.95 1.01
C GLU A 512 -21.68 0.71 0.56
N VAL A 513 -21.76 0.42 -0.74
CA VAL A 513 -20.96 -0.61 -1.41
C VAL A 513 -20.06 0.10 -2.40
N TRP A 514 -18.76 0.04 -2.14
CA TRP A 514 -17.73 0.62 -2.99
C TRP A 514 -16.96 -0.50 -3.71
N SER A 515 -16.47 -0.23 -4.93
CA SER A 515 -15.60 -1.18 -5.66
C SER A 515 -14.43 -0.49 -6.35
N SER A 516 -13.34 -1.23 -6.57
CA SER A 516 -12.14 -0.78 -7.27
C SER A 516 -11.52 -1.91 -8.10
N ALA A 517 -11.06 -1.61 -9.31
CA ALA A 517 -10.37 -2.58 -10.18
C ALA A 517 -8.84 -2.58 -9.99
N ASP A 518 -8.28 -1.54 -9.37
CA ASP A 518 -6.84 -1.32 -9.20
C ASP A 518 -6.41 -1.07 -7.73
N GLY A 519 -7.37 -0.87 -6.83
CA GLY A 519 -7.18 -0.51 -5.42
C GLY A 519 -7.00 1.00 -5.18
N VAL A 520 -6.93 1.81 -6.25
CA VAL A 520 -6.65 3.26 -6.24
C VAL A 520 -7.92 4.06 -6.56
N ASN A 521 -8.65 3.66 -7.60
CA ASN A 521 -9.89 4.27 -8.06
C ASN A 521 -11.08 3.56 -7.42
N TRP A 522 -11.85 4.25 -6.60
CA TRP A 522 -12.98 3.69 -5.87
C TRP A 522 -14.29 4.33 -6.31
N LEU A 523 -15.25 3.51 -6.71
CA LEU A 523 -16.56 3.92 -7.19
C LEU A 523 -17.64 3.46 -6.21
N LEU A 524 -18.57 4.35 -5.84
CA LEU A 524 -19.79 3.99 -5.11
C LEU A 524 -20.73 3.23 -6.05
N VAL A 525 -20.88 1.93 -5.82
CA VAL A 525 -21.68 1.02 -6.65
C VAL A 525 -23.16 1.11 -6.27
N THR A 526 -23.48 1.16 -4.98
CA THR A 526 -24.85 1.35 -4.48
C THR A 526 -24.87 1.75 -3.00
N LYS A 527 -26.03 2.19 -2.50
CA LYS A 527 -26.38 2.11 -1.08
C LYS A 527 -27.36 0.94 -0.94
N ALA A 528 -26.87 -0.15 -0.36
CA ALA A 528 -27.57 -1.42 -0.35
C ALA A 528 -28.79 -1.42 0.58
N PRO A 529 -29.79 -2.29 0.32
CA PRO A 529 -31.03 -2.38 1.11
C PRO A 529 -30.88 -2.98 2.51
N TRP A 530 -29.70 -3.49 2.90
CA TRP A 530 -29.42 -3.83 4.29
C TRP A 530 -29.23 -2.56 5.12
N GLU A 531 -29.63 -2.60 6.40
CA GLU A 531 -29.30 -1.55 7.38
C GLU A 531 -27.78 -1.37 7.52
N GLY A 532 -27.33 -0.19 7.98
CA GLY A 532 -25.90 0.11 8.05
C GLY A 532 -25.13 -0.91 8.89
N ARG A 533 -23.94 -1.34 8.43
CA ARG A 533 -23.17 -2.43 9.08
C ARG A 533 -21.80 -2.00 9.53
N HIS A 534 -21.34 -2.69 10.57
CA HIS A 534 -20.02 -2.58 11.17
C HIS A 534 -19.67 -3.96 11.78
N ASP A 535 -18.40 -4.36 11.73
CA ASP A 535 -17.88 -5.64 12.27
C ASP A 535 -18.70 -6.90 11.88
N ALA A 536 -19.24 -6.91 10.67
CA ALA A 536 -19.96 -8.06 10.11
C ALA A 536 -19.01 -9.16 9.64
N GLY A 537 -19.57 -10.36 9.48
CA GLY A 537 -18.87 -11.47 8.84
C GLY A 537 -18.92 -11.34 7.32
N TYR A 538 -17.77 -11.23 6.65
CA TYR A 538 -17.69 -11.06 5.20
C TYR A 538 -16.97 -12.24 4.53
N ALA A 539 -17.53 -12.78 3.44
CA ALA A 539 -16.93 -13.89 2.70
C ALA A 539 -17.29 -13.88 1.20
N VAL A 540 -16.52 -14.64 0.41
CA VAL A 540 -16.84 -14.97 -1.00
C VAL A 540 -17.06 -16.47 -1.12
N LEU A 541 -18.21 -16.88 -1.66
CA LEU A 541 -18.56 -18.29 -1.88
C LEU A 541 -19.52 -18.42 -3.05
N ASN A 542 -19.31 -19.44 -3.90
CA ASN A 542 -20.20 -19.82 -5.01
C ASN A 542 -20.58 -18.61 -5.90
N ASP A 543 -19.56 -17.91 -6.39
CA ASP A 543 -19.66 -16.70 -7.23
C ASP A 543 -20.55 -15.58 -6.67
N LYS A 544 -20.52 -15.42 -5.34
CA LYS A 544 -21.17 -14.32 -4.62
C LYS A 544 -20.31 -13.78 -3.48
N MET A 545 -20.49 -12.48 -3.20
CA MET A 545 -20.16 -11.86 -1.92
C MET A 545 -21.27 -12.16 -0.90
N TRP A 546 -20.88 -12.33 0.36
CA TRP A 546 -21.76 -12.65 1.48
C TRP A 546 -21.49 -11.72 2.66
N ILE A 547 -22.57 -11.33 3.35
CA ILE A 547 -22.53 -10.64 4.64
C ILE A 547 -23.34 -11.46 5.64
N VAL A 548 -22.79 -11.72 6.82
CA VAL A 548 -23.40 -12.52 7.89
C VAL A 548 -23.37 -11.70 9.19
N GLY A 549 -24.55 -11.20 9.57
CA GLY A 549 -24.78 -10.37 10.75
C GLY A 549 -23.96 -9.08 10.80
N GLY A 550 -23.59 -8.67 12.02
CA GLY A 550 -22.78 -7.48 12.32
C GLY A 550 -23.09 -6.94 13.72
N ASP A 551 -22.59 -5.75 14.04
CA ASP A 551 -22.74 -5.18 15.38
C ASP A 551 -24.08 -4.47 15.64
N LYS A 552 -24.25 -3.96 16.87
CA LYS A 552 -25.46 -3.25 17.30
C LYS A 552 -25.36 -1.72 17.26
N ASN A 553 -24.35 -1.11 16.62
CA ASN A 553 -24.28 0.36 16.48
C ASN A 553 -25.46 0.94 15.69
N SER A 554 -26.15 0.13 14.90
CA SER A 554 -27.40 0.47 14.19
C SER A 554 -28.66 0.32 15.05
N GLY A 555 -28.56 -0.22 16.27
CA GLY A 555 -29.63 -0.28 17.28
C GLY A 555 -29.98 -1.69 17.79
N ALA A 556 -29.78 -2.72 16.97
CA ALA A 556 -30.03 -4.12 17.31
C ALA A 556 -28.93 -5.03 16.73
N TYR A 557 -28.81 -6.27 17.25
CA TYR A 557 -27.92 -7.27 16.67
C TYR A 557 -28.43 -7.71 15.30
N GLN A 558 -27.58 -7.60 14.28
CA GLN A 558 -27.86 -8.07 12.93
C GLN A 558 -27.83 -9.60 12.90
N ASN A 559 -29.00 -10.23 12.92
CA ASN A 559 -29.20 -11.69 12.94
C ASN A 559 -29.59 -12.23 11.56
N ASP A 560 -29.00 -11.69 10.49
CA ASP A 560 -29.40 -11.97 9.10
C ASP A 560 -28.21 -12.27 8.18
N VAL A 561 -28.52 -12.79 6.98
CA VAL A 561 -27.54 -13.13 5.94
C VAL A 561 -27.95 -12.50 4.63
N TRP A 562 -27.02 -11.81 3.97
CA TRP A 562 -27.21 -11.22 2.64
C TRP A 562 -26.19 -11.76 1.64
N SER A 563 -26.58 -11.81 0.36
CA SER A 563 -25.66 -12.13 -0.74
C SER A 563 -25.86 -11.26 -1.96
N SER A 564 -24.81 -11.09 -2.76
CA SER A 564 -24.85 -10.45 -4.07
C SER A 564 -23.83 -11.07 -5.02
N ALA A 565 -24.17 -11.16 -6.31
CA ALA A 565 -23.27 -11.65 -7.38
C ALA A 565 -22.56 -10.50 -8.14
N ASP A 566 -22.97 -9.25 -7.92
CA ASP A 566 -22.56 -8.07 -8.70
C ASP A 566 -22.31 -6.80 -7.84
N GLY A 567 -22.59 -6.86 -6.54
CA GLY A 567 -22.48 -5.74 -5.60
C GLY A 567 -23.58 -4.68 -5.71
N VAL A 568 -24.46 -4.76 -6.70
CA VAL A 568 -25.61 -3.86 -6.92
C VAL A 568 -26.87 -4.49 -6.33
N ASN A 569 -27.15 -5.74 -6.73
CA ASN A 569 -28.35 -6.49 -6.39
C ASN A 569 -28.07 -7.34 -5.16
N TRP A 570 -28.50 -6.87 -3.98
CA TRP A 570 -28.38 -7.58 -2.72
C TRP A 570 -29.68 -8.25 -2.33
N VAL A 571 -29.61 -9.53 -1.97
CA VAL A 571 -30.74 -10.36 -1.56
C VAL A 571 -30.54 -10.80 -0.12
N GLN A 572 -31.54 -10.57 0.74
CA GLN A 572 -31.60 -11.16 2.07
C GLN A 572 -31.90 -12.65 1.89
N VAL A 573 -30.97 -13.49 2.34
CA VAL A 573 -31.00 -14.95 2.16
C VAL A 573 -31.72 -15.60 3.36
N THR A 574 -31.52 -15.07 4.56
CA THR A 574 -32.37 -15.33 5.72
C THR A 574 -32.34 -14.13 6.68
N ASP A 575 -33.45 -13.86 7.35
CA ASP A 575 -33.61 -12.96 8.51
C ASP A 575 -33.66 -13.73 9.85
N ASN A 576 -33.51 -15.06 9.78
CA ASN A 576 -33.63 -15.99 10.90
C ASN A 576 -32.43 -16.96 10.90
N VAL A 577 -31.70 -16.99 12.02
CA VAL A 577 -30.43 -17.73 12.18
C VAL A 577 -30.44 -18.55 13.49
N PRO A 578 -29.76 -19.71 13.54
CA PRO A 578 -29.87 -20.64 14.68
C PRO A 578 -28.97 -20.30 15.88
N TRP A 579 -28.20 -19.22 15.82
CA TRP A 579 -27.33 -18.77 16.91
C TRP A 579 -27.96 -17.62 17.70
N ALA A 580 -27.56 -17.48 18.96
CA ALA A 580 -27.96 -16.34 19.79
C ALA A 580 -27.22 -15.05 19.41
N ASP A 581 -27.90 -13.91 19.62
CA ASP A 581 -27.46 -12.52 19.44
C ASP A 581 -25.98 -12.31 19.76
N ARG A 582 -25.25 -11.79 18.77
CA ARG A 582 -23.80 -11.58 18.80
C ARG A 582 -23.36 -10.57 17.74
N ALA A 583 -22.20 -9.98 17.98
CA ALA A 583 -21.43 -9.15 17.07
C ALA A 583 -19.98 -9.65 16.97
N THR A 584 -19.21 -9.12 16.03
CA THR A 584 -17.75 -9.38 15.89
C THR A 584 -17.40 -10.87 15.65
N GLN A 585 -18.36 -11.62 15.10
CA GLN A 585 -18.21 -13.02 14.72
C GLN A 585 -17.24 -13.20 13.56
N TYR A 586 -16.44 -14.28 13.62
CA TYR A 586 -15.44 -14.58 12.60
C TYR A 586 -16.06 -15.46 11.51
N VAL A 587 -16.03 -14.99 10.25
CA VAL A 587 -16.71 -15.63 9.12
C VAL A 587 -15.77 -15.79 7.93
N LEU A 588 -15.84 -16.95 7.28
CA LEU A 588 -15.04 -17.30 6.10
C LEU A 588 -15.76 -18.29 5.17
N ALA A 589 -15.18 -18.56 4.01
CA ALA A 589 -15.62 -19.61 3.10
C ALA A 589 -14.57 -20.72 2.97
N PHE A 590 -14.95 -21.98 3.20
CA PHE A 590 -14.05 -23.13 3.14
C PHE A 590 -14.82 -24.42 2.81
N ASN A 591 -14.23 -25.31 2.02
CA ASN A 591 -14.85 -26.57 1.55
C ASN A 591 -16.30 -26.38 1.03
N ASN A 592 -16.49 -25.38 0.17
CA ASN A 592 -17.76 -24.98 -0.45
C ASN A 592 -18.89 -24.61 0.54
N ARG A 593 -18.52 -24.15 1.74
CA ARG A 593 -19.44 -23.71 2.80
C ARG A 593 -19.00 -22.38 3.42
N LEU A 594 -19.95 -21.56 3.85
CA LEU A 594 -19.73 -20.49 4.81
C LEU A 594 -19.52 -21.13 6.19
N TRP A 595 -18.65 -20.54 6.98
CA TRP A 595 -18.41 -20.91 8.38
C TRP A 595 -18.53 -19.67 9.25
N LEU A 596 -19.25 -19.78 10.37
CA LEU A 596 -19.34 -18.77 11.42
C LEU A 596 -18.75 -19.34 12.70
N MET A 597 -17.89 -18.57 13.35
CA MET A 597 -17.15 -18.97 14.55
C MET A 597 -17.19 -17.85 15.59
N GLY A 598 -17.63 -18.20 16.80
CA GLY A 598 -17.59 -17.30 17.96
C GLY A 598 -18.36 -15.99 17.75
N GLY A 599 -17.74 -14.88 18.11
CA GLY A 599 -18.41 -13.59 18.34
C GLY A 599 -18.81 -13.42 19.80
N GLN A 600 -19.46 -12.30 20.11
CA GLN A 600 -19.88 -11.97 21.48
C GLN A 600 -21.00 -10.93 21.53
N GLN A 601 -21.70 -10.84 22.65
CA GLN A 601 -22.50 -9.67 23.00
C GLN A 601 -21.56 -8.53 23.43
N VAL A 602 -21.82 -7.32 22.97
CA VAL A 602 -20.97 -6.12 23.13
C VAL A 602 -21.78 -4.93 23.61
N PHE A 603 -21.14 -4.03 24.35
CA PHE A 603 -21.79 -2.81 24.87
C PHE A 603 -23.03 -3.10 25.72
N GLU A 604 -23.06 -4.22 26.45
CA GLU A 604 -24.10 -4.49 27.44
C GLU A 604 -23.72 -3.89 28.80
N SER A 605 -24.66 -3.23 29.48
CA SER A 605 -24.41 -2.60 30.78
C SER A 605 -24.51 -3.58 31.96
N SER A 606 -25.23 -4.68 31.77
CA SER A 606 -25.38 -5.89 32.60
C SER A 606 -26.32 -6.81 31.81
N PRO A 607 -26.13 -8.15 31.72
CA PRO A 607 -25.41 -9.04 32.63
C PRO A 607 -23.92 -9.23 32.29
N ALA A 608 -23.31 -10.34 32.73
CA ALA A 608 -21.92 -10.69 32.45
C ALA A 608 -21.68 -10.98 30.95
N VAL A 609 -20.42 -10.78 30.52
CA VAL A 609 -20.00 -10.92 29.10
C VAL A 609 -20.35 -12.29 28.54
N VAL A 610 -21.14 -12.28 27.45
CA VAL A 610 -21.51 -13.48 26.70
C VAL A 610 -20.66 -13.53 25.42
N ALA A 611 -19.54 -14.24 25.47
CA ALA A 611 -18.73 -14.57 24.30
C ALA A 611 -18.92 -16.04 23.92
N TYR A 612 -18.73 -16.36 22.64
CA TYR A 612 -19.00 -17.70 22.10
C TYR A 612 -17.74 -18.37 21.53
N ASN A 613 -17.72 -19.71 21.52
CA ASN A 613 -16.78 -20.55 20.78
C ASN A 613 -17.47 -21.70 20.03
N ASP A 614 -18.75 -21.51 19.68
CA ASP A 614 -19.48 -22.39 18.79
C ASP A 614 -19.05 -22.17 17.32
N VAL A 615 -19.30 -23.18 16.49
CA VAL A 615 -18.95 -23.21 15.06
C VAL A 615 -20.15 -23.70 14.26
N TYR A 616 -20.65 -22.87 13.35
CA TYR A 616 -21.73 -23.21 12.41
C TYR A 616 -21.22 -23.24 10.98
N SER A 617 -21.83 -24.07 10.12
CA SER A 617 -21.55 -24.10 8.69
C SER A 617 -22.81 -24.14 7.83
N SER A 618 -22.79 -23.53 6.65
CA SER A 618 -23.88 -23.55 5.66
C SER A 618 -23.34 -23.57 4.23
N ALA A 619 -24.04 -24.23 3.29
CA ALA A 619 -23.70 -24.21 1.87
C ALA A 619 -24.49 -23.16 1.05
N ASP A 620 -25.54 -22.58 1.64
CA ASP A 620 -26.58 -21.78 0.96
C ASP A 620 -26.89 -20.45 1.68
N GLY A 621 -26.34 -20.21 2.87
CA GLY A 621 -26.62 -19.07 3.75
C GLY A 621 -27.93 -19.16 4.54
N VAL A 622 -28.75 -20.20 4.30
CA VAL A 622 -30.06 -20.43 4.96
C VAL A 622 -29.96 -21.58 5.96
N SER A 623 -29.45 -22.72 5.48
CA SER A 623 -29.44 -24.01 6.16
C SER A 623 -28.16 -24.16 7.00
N TRP A 624 -28.13 -23.50 8.15
CA TRP A 624 -26.98 -23.53 9.06
C TRP A 624 -27.00 -24.74 9.99
N ARG A 625 -25.92 -25.52 9.96
CA ARG A 625 -25.66 -26.66 10.86
C ARG A 625 -24.69 -26.23 11.94
N LEU A 626 -25.03 -26.52 13.20
CA LEU A 626 -24.07 -26.47 14.31
C LEU A 626 -23.08 -27.64 14.14
N GLU A 627 -21.81 -27.33 13.89
CA GLU A 627 -20.72 -28.29 13.71
C GLU A 627 -20.04 -28.59 15.04
N THR A 628 -19.87 -27.58 15.89
CA THR A 628 -19.26 -27.71 17.22
C THR A 628 -19.93 -26.76 18.21
N PRO A 629 -20.49 -27.26 19.33
CA PRO A 629 -21.17 -26.43 20.33
C PRO A 629 -20.21 -25.66 21.25
N SER A 630 -18.96 -26.10 21.36
CA SER A 630 -17.89 -25.37 22.04
C SER A 630 -16.55 -25.92 21.56
N ALA A 631 -15.76 -25.08 20.89
CA ALA A 631 -14.45 -25.44 20.35
C ALA A 631 -13.37 -25.44 21.44
N ALA A 632 -12.18 -25.96 21.12
CA ALA A 632 -11.08 -26.05 22.07
C ALA A 632 -10.42 -24.69 22.42
N TRP A 633 -10.65 -23.64 21.61
CA TRP A 633 -10.22 -22.27 21.88
C TRP A 633 -11.20 -21.51 22.78
N SER A 634 -10.71 -20.54 23.55
CA SER A 634 -11.51 -19.75 24.49
C SER A 634 -12.53 -18.83 23.79
N PRO A 635 -13.75 -18.64 24.33
CA PRO A 635 -14.79 -17.80 23.73
C PRO A 635 -14.35 -16.36 23.43
N ARG A 636 -14.59 -15.91 22.19
CA ARG A 636 -14.02 -14.67 21.63
C ARG A 636 -14.72 -14.18 20.36
N GLY A 637 -14.55 -12.90 20.07
CA GLY A 637 -14.75 -12.30 18.74
C GLY A 637 -13.58 -11.37 18.39
N ILE A 638 -13.89 -10.21 17.81
CA ILE A 638 -12.96 -9.08 17.54
C ILE A 638 -11.68 -9.48 16.79
N ILE A 639 -11.86 -10.20 15.68
CA ILE A 639 -10.83 -10.56 14.68
C ILE A 639 -11.33 -10.05 13.32
N MET A 640 -10.52 -9.29 12.58
CA MET A 640 -10.90 -8.70 11.29
C MET A 640 -10.32 -9.48 10.10
N GLY A 641 -11.05 -9.55 8.98
CA GLY A 641 -10.66 -10.37 7.83
C GLY A 641 -10.84 -11.87 8.09
N ASN A 642 -10.18 -12.72 7.29
CA ASN A 642 -10.15 -14.17 7.53
C ASN A 642 -8.95 -14.88 6.90
N VAL A 643 -8.67 -16.08 7.42
CA VAL A 643 -7.54 -16.94 7.02
C VAL A 643 -8.01 -18.37 6.77
N VAL A 644 -8.00 -18.74 5.48
CA VAL A 644 -8.05 -20.13 5.01
C VAL A 644 -6.70 -20.41 4.34
N PHE A 645 -5.90 -21.28 4.94
CA PHE A 645 -4.50 -21.46 4.55
C PHE A 645 -4.07 -22.92 4.67
N GLN A 646 -3.31 -23.41 3.69
CA GLN A 646 -2.85 -24.81 3.58
C GLN A 646 -3.97 -25.85 3.79
N GLY A 647 -5.17 -25.59 3.24
CA GLY A 647 -6.33 -26.47 3.35
C GLY A 647 -6.96 -26.55 4.75
N ARG A 648 -6.78 -25.51 5.57
CA ARG A 648 -7.30 -25.42 6.95
C ARG A 648 -7.92 -24.05 7.22
N MET A 649 -8.89 -24.02 8.13
CA MET A 649 -9.39 -22.79 8.75
C MET A 649 -8.52 -22.42 9.95
N TRP A 650 -8.33 -21.12 10.19
CA TRP A 650 -7.47 -20.60 11.26
C TRP A 650 -8.18 -19.56 12.12
N VAL A 651 -7.94 -19.61 13.43
CA VAL A 651 -8.35 -18.59 14.42
C VAL A 651 -7.09 -18.07 15.08
N ILE A 652 -6.85 -16.76 15.00
CA ILE A 652 -5.58 -16.12 15.34
C ILE A 652 -5.87 -14.91 16.24
N GLY A 653 -5.49 -15.00 17.52
CA GLY A 653 -5.70 -13.94 18.51
C GLY A 653 -7.18 -13.62 18.78
N GLY A 654 -7.51 -12.33 18.93
CA GLY A 654 -8.87 -11.86 19.25
C GLY A 654 -9.19 -11.97 20.73
N GLY A 655 -10.44 -11.72 21.12
CA GLY A 655 -10.81 -11.80 22.54
C GLY A 655 -12.19 -11.29 22.91
N GLN A 656 -12.29 -10.75 24.11
CA GLN A 656 -13.52 -10.25 24.73
C GLN A 656 -13.42 -8.74 24.95
N TYR A 657 -14.35 -7.99 24.36
CA TYR A 657 -14.33 -6.53 24.26
C TYR A 657 -14.55 -5.86 25.63
N ASP A 658 -15.70 -6.14 26.27
CA ASP A 658 -16.13 -5.42 27.48
C ASP A 658 -15.22 -5.67 28.69
N VAL A 659 -14.60 -6.86 28.79
CA VAL A 659 -13.59 -7.21 29.82
C VAL A 659 -12.13 -7.11 29.35
N ARG A 660 -11.90 -6.55 28.15
CA ARG A 660 -10.56 -6.27 27.57
C ARG A 660 -9.56 -7.43 27.69
N THR A 661 -10.06 -8.65 27.53
CA THR A 661 -9.28 -9.89 27.67
C THR A 661 -8.96 -10.44 26.29
N PHE A 662 -7.71 -10.31 25.85
CA PHE A 662 -7.26 -10.63 24.50
C PHE A 662 -6.29 -11.81 24.49
N ASN A 663 -6.14 -12.45 23.33
CA ASN A 663 -5.30 -13.63 23.13
C ASN A 663 -4.28 -13.37 22.01
N ASN A 664 -3.18 -14.13 22.02
CA ASN A 664 -2.21 -14.25 20.92
C ASN A 664 -1.90 -15.72 20.58
N ASP A 665 -2.84 -16.61 20.86
CA ASP A 665 -2.79 -18.01 20.46
C ASP A 665 -3.17 -18.19 18.98
N VAL A 666 -2.72 -19.30 18.40
CA VAL A 666 -3.00 -19.68 17.01
C VAL A 666 -3.60 -21.07 16.98
N TRP A 667 -4.79 -21.19 16.42
CA TRP A 667 -5.53 -22.44 16.27
C TRP A 667 -5.85 -22.71 14.81
N SER A 668 -5.89 -23.99 14.43
CA SER A 668 -6.39 -24.39 13.11
C SER A 668 -7.23 -25.66 13.14
N SER A 669 -8.08 -25.84 12.14
CA SER A 669 -8.92 -27.02 11.95
C SER A 669 -9.08 -27.38 10.46
N PRO A 670 -9.14 -28.69 10.10
CA PRO A 670 -9.41 -29.12 8.73
C PRO A 670 -10.92 -29.22 8.41
N ASP A 671 -11.79 -29.11 9.42
CA ASP A 671 -13.22 -29.47 9.34
C ASP A 671 -14.14 -28.66 10.28
N GLY A 672 -13.59 -27.74 11.08
CA GLY A 672 -14.33 -26.92 12.04
C GLY A 672 -14.70 -27.64 13.33
N ILE A 673 -14.32 -28.92 13.47
CA ILE A 673 -14.63 -29.80 14.60
C ILE A 673 -13.35 -30.17 15.34
N ASN A 674 -12.37 -30.68 14.61
CA ASN A 674 -11.07 -31.08 15.13
C ASN A 674 -10.13 -29.87 15.15
N TRP A 675 -10.17 -29.12 16.25
CA TRP A 675 -9.31 -27.96 16.48
C TRP A 675 -7.97 -28.36 17.09
N THR A 676 -6.89 -27.74 16.61
CA THR A 676 -5.52 -27.96 17.11
C THR A 676 -4.88 -26.61 17.42
N GLN A 677 -4.37 -26.45 18.65
CA GLN A 677 -3.52 -25.31 19.00
C GLN A 677 -2.18 -25.51 18.30
N ILE A 678 -1.83 -24.57 17.43
CA ILE A 678 -0.58 -24.55 16.66
C ILE A 678 0.50 -23.77 17.42
N LEU A 679 0.08 -22.73 18.15
CA LEU A 679 0.92 -21.96 19.06
C LEU A 679 0.06 -21.46 20.24
N ASP A 680 0.63 -21.50 21.45
CA ASP A 680 0.00 -20.99 22.67
C ASP A 680 0.16 -19.47 22.81
N HIS A 681 1.38 -18.97 22.60
CA HIS A 681 1.70 -17.54 22.65
C HIS A 681 2.57 -17.14 21.45
N ALA A 682 1.99 -16.37 20.51
CA ALA A 682 2.74 -15.72 19.45
C ALA A 682 3.62 -14.57 19.99
N PRO A 683 4.70 -14.18 19.28
CA PRO A 683 5.59 -13.10 19.72
C PRO A 683 4.94 -11.70 19.70
N TRP A 684 3.83 -11.53 18.99
CA TRP A 684 3.04 -10.29 18.99
C TRP A 684 2.09 -10.19 20.19
N SER A 685 1.78 -8.96 20.60
CA SER A 685 0.94 -8.69 21.78
C SER A 685 -0.51 -9.20 21.63
N PRO A 686 -1.13 -9.75 22.70
CA PRO A 686 -2.54 -10.14 22.70
C PRO A 686 -3.46 -8.97 22.34
N ARG A 687 -4.27 -9.13 21.30
CA ARG A 687 -4.93 -7.99 20.61
C ARG A 687 -6.35 -8.26 20.13
N GLN A 688 -7.07 -7.16 19.92
CA GLN A 688 -8.41 -7.05 19.36
C GLN A 688 -8.39 -6.26 18.05
N PHE A 689 -9.34 -6.51 17.15
CA PHE A 689 -9.56 -5.74 15.90
C PHE A 689 -8.33 -5.63 14.99
N HIS A 690 -7.40 -6.57 15.10
CA HIS A 690 -6.31 -6.77 14.16
C HIS A 690 -6.84 -7.46 12.90
N ASN A 691 -6.24 -7.12 11.76
CA ASN A 691 -6.53 -7.77 10.49
C ASN A 691 -5.72 -9.04 10.35
N ILE A 692 -6.40 -10.11 9.90
CA ILE A 692 -5.76 -11.35 9.45
C ILE A 692 -6.18 -11.68 8.03
N THR A 693 -5.23 -12.17 7.24
CA THR A 693 -5.40 -12.41 5.81
C THR A 693 -4.32 -13.37 5.29
N VAL A 694 -4.49 -13.84 4.05
CA VAL A 694 -3.52 -14.67 3.33
C VAL A 694 -3.01 -13.91 2.12
N PHE A 695 -1.69 -13.77 2.02
CA PHE A 695 -1.01 -13.15 0.88
C PHE A 695 0.37 -13.79 0.71
N ASP A 696 0.84 -13.95 -0.53
CA ASP A 696 2.13 -14.57 -0.86
C ASP A 696 2.44 -15.88 -0.10
N ASN A 697 1.51 -16.84 -0.17
CA ASN A 697 1.60 -18.14 0.51
C ASN A 697 1.95 -18.03 2.02
N LYS A 698 1.51 -16.94 2.68
CA LYS A 698 1.75 -16.62 4.08
C LYS A 698 0.47 -16.13 4.75
N MET A 699 0.32 -16.42 6.04
CA MET A 699 -0.69 -15.82 6.91
C MET A 699 -0.13 -14.52 7.50
N TRP A 700 -0.95 -13.48 7.57
CA TRP A 700 -0.57 -12.16 8.06
C TRP A 700 -1.41 -11.74 9.27
N VAL A 701 -0.81 -10.96 10.16
CA VAL A 701 -1.43 -10.24 11.28
C VAL A 701 -1.00 -8.78 11.17
N LEU A 702 -1.95 -7.85 11.14
CA LEU A 702 -1.69 -6.42 10.98
C LEU A 702 -2.47 -5.62 12.03
N ALA A 703 -1.83 -4.61 12.62
CA ALA A 703 -2.50 -3.59 13.44
C ALA A 703 -3.33 -4.20 14.60
N GLY A 704 -4.47 -3.57 14.92
CA GLY A 704 -5.33 -3.89 16.05
C GLY A 704 -4.97 -3.06 17.28
N GLY A 705 -5.63 -3.31 18.41
CA GLY A 705 -5.29 -2.70 19.70
C GLY A 705 -4.99 -3.77 20.75
N ASP A 706 -4.02 -3.51 21.63
CA ASP A 706 -3.74 -4.37 22.79
C ASP A 706 -4.10 -3.68 24.12
N ALA A 707 -3.87 -4.36 25.25
CA ALA A 707 -4.22 -3.86 26.57
C ALA A 707 -3.45 -2.59 27.01
N GLN A 708 -2.31 -2.28 26.36
CA GLN A 708 -1.50 -1.08 26.63
C GLN A 708 -1.78 0.03 25.60
N SER A 709 -2.12 -0.36 24.37
CA SER A 709 -2.24 0.51 23.18
C SER A 709 -3.65 0.44 22.58
N GLN A 710 -4.70 0.68 23.37
CA GLN A 710 -6.09 0.50 22.93
C GLN A 710 -6.52 1.39 21.75
N GLY A 711 -5.79 2.48 21.45
CA GLY A 711 -6.03 3.30 20.26
C GLY A 711 -5.55 2.67 18.95
N GLY A 712 -4.62 1.70 18.99
CA GLY A 712 -4.15 1.01 17.79
C GLY A 712 -2.65 0.72 17.76
N LEU A 713 -2.26 -0.13 16.80
CA LEU A 713 -0.91 -0.63 16.57
C LEU A 713 -0.52 -0.46 15.08
N ASN A 714 0.78 -0.41 14.78
CA ASN A 714 1.33 -0.39 13.40
C ASN A 714 2.40 -1.45 13.13
N ASP A 715 2.44 -2.49 13.95
CA ASP A 715 3.24 -3.69 13.70
C ASP A 715 2.52 -4.62 12.71
N VAL A 716 3.33 -5.37 11.95
CA VAL A 716 2.89 -6.30 10.92
C VAL A 716 3.70 -7.58 11.05
N TRP A 717 3.02 -8.72 11.08
CA TRP A 717 3.63 -10.03 11.28
C TRP A 717 3.16 -11.00 10.21
N TYR A 718 4.04 -11.92 9.80
CA TYR A 718 3.70 -13.00 8.88
C TYR A 718 4.24 -14.35 9.35
N SER A 719 3.57 -15.43 8.91
CA SER A 719 3.97 -16.81 9.17
C SER A 719 3.61 -17.74 8.01
N THR A 720 4.45 -18.74 7.78
CA THR A 720 4.27 -19.77 6.74
C THR A 720 3.73 -21.10 7.30
N ASP A 721 3.63 -21.23 8.62
CA ASP A 721 3.19 -22.46 9.31
C ASP A 721 2.32 -22.21 10.57
N GLY A 722 2.15 -20.94 10.98
CA GLY A 722 1.39 -20.53 12.16
C GLY A 722 2.15 -20.59 13.48
N LYS A 723 3.38 -21.10 13.50
CA LYS A 723 4.24 -21.24 14.70
C LYS A 723 5.34 -20.19 14.70
N VAL A 724 6.05 -20.05 13.57
CA VAL A 724 7.13 -19.08 13.44
C VAL A 724 6.57 -17.81 12.83
N TRP A 725 6.42 -16.78 13.65
CA TRP A 725 5.96 -15.45 13.24
C TRP A 725 7.15 -14.49 13.15
N THR A 726 7.26 -13.77 12.04
CA THR A 726 8.29 -12.74 11.82
C THR A 726 7.66 -11.37 11.71
N GLU A 727 8.21 -10.39 12.42
CA GLU A 727 7.83 -8.98 12.29
C GLU A 727 8.38 -8.42 10.96
N LEU A 728 7.49 -7.91 10.12
CA LEU A 728 7.85 -6.94 9.09
C LEU A 728 8.02 -5.59 9.78
N ALA A 729 9.20 -5.00 9.67
CA ALA A 729 9.55 -3.78 10.41
C ALA A 729 8.50 -2.68 10.26
N ALA A 730 8.06 -2.14 11.42
CA ALA A 730 6.90 -1.28 11.64
C ALA A 730 6.52 -0.40 10.44
N ALA A 731 5.26 -0.51 10.03
CA ALA A 731 4.76 0.12 8.82
C ALA A 731 4.64 1.65 8.97
N SER A 732 4.78 2.37 7.85
CA SER A 732 4.73 3.84 7.83
C SER A 732 3.32 4.42 7.99
N TRP A 733 2.27 3.59 8.02
CA TRP A 733 0.92 4.04 8.36
C TRP A 733 0.74 4.27 9.85
N MET A 734 -0.14 5.22 10.19
CA MET A 734 -0.48 5.55 11.58
C MET A 734 -1.10 4.34 12.30
N PRO A 735 -0.73 4.08 13.57
CA PRO A 735 -1.30 2.99 14.38
C PRO A 735 -2.82 3.04 14.42
N ARG A 736 -3.47 1.89 14.24
CA ARG A 736 -4.93 1.82 14.13
C ARG A 736 -5.48 0.44 14.51
N HIS A 737 -6.80 0.33 14.54
CA HIS A 737 -7.54 -0.92 14.67
C HIS A 737 -8.70 -0.96 13.67
N ALA A 738 -9.34 -2.13 13.51
CA ALA A 738 -10.55 -2.33 12.71
C ALA A 738 -10.45 -1.78 11.26
N ALA A 739 -9.28 -1.95 10.67
CA ALA A 739 -9.02 -1.64 9.28
C ALA A 739 -9.54 -2.76 8.36
N SER A 740 -9.35 -2.60 7.05
CA SER A 740 -9.91 -3.45 6.00
C SER A 740 -8.79 -4.00 5.12
N THR A 741 -8.74 -5.32 4.93
CA THR A 741 -7.69 -6.01 4.15
C THR A 741 -8.25 -6.84 3.00
N PHE A 742 -7.62 -6.72 1.83
CA PHE A 742 -7.97 -7.48 0.61
C PHE A 742 -6.72 -7.72 -0.25
N VAL A 743 -6.77 -8.70 -1.16
CA VAL A 743 -5.68 -8.98 -2.12
C VAL A 743 -6.15 -8.67 -3.54
N LEU A 744 -5.41 -7.83 -4.25
CA LEU A 744 -5.75 -7.39 -5.62
C LEU A 744 -4.46 -7.13 -6.41
N ASN A 745 -4.43 -7.59 -7.66
CA ASN A 745 -3.33 -7.38 -8.61
C ASN A 745 -1.94 -7.74 -8.05
N ASN A 746 -1.86 -8.86 -7.32
CA ASN A 746 -0.66 -9.37 -6.64
C ASN A 746 -0.08 -8.48 -5.51
N TYR A 747 -0.88 -7.58 -4.95
CA TYR A 747 -0.58 -6.85 -3.71
C TYR A 747 -1.56 -7.23 -2.60
N LEU A 748 -1.10 -7.21 -1.34
CA LEU A 748 -1.95 -7.13 -0.15
C LEU A 748 -2.27 -5.66 0.12
N TRP A 749 -3.54 -5.33 0.27
CA TRP A 749 -4.02 -3.99 0.54
C TRP A 749 -4.52 -3.86 1.96
N PHE A 750 -4.34 -2.67 2.52
CA PHE A 750 -4.73 -2.28 3.86
C PHE A 750 -5.31 -0.86 3.80
N ALA A 751 -6.56 -0.69 4.19
CA ALA A 751 -7.29 0.57 4.10
C ALA A 751 -8.13 0.81 5.36
N CYS A 752 -8.60 2.04 5.57
CA CYS A 752 -9.57 2.36 6.64
C CYS A 752 -9.05 2.05 8.06
N GLY A 753 -9.97 1.88 9.02
CA GLY A 753 -9.70 1.67 10.44
C GLY A 753 -9.54 3.00 11.20
N SER A 754 -9.46 2.94 12.52
CA SER A 754 -9.42 4.13 13.37
C SER A 754 -8.39 4.09 14.49
N ASN A 755 -8.15 5.26 15.06
CA ASN A 755 -7.45 5.46 16.33
C ASN A 755 -8.26 6.47 17.17
N ALA A 756 -7.77 7.70 17.34
CA ALA A 756 -8.59 8.80 17.86
C ALA A 756 -9.70 9.24 16.90
N SER A 757 -9.54 8.95 15.60
CA SER A 757 -10.52 9.15 14.51
C SER A 757 -10.38 8.04 13.46
N PRO A 758 -11.41 7.74 12.65
CA PRO A 758 -11.30 6.88 11.49
C PRO A 758 -10.47 7.49 10.34
N TYR A 759 -9.90 6.62 9.50
CA TYR A 759 -9.11 6.97 8.32
C TYR A 759 -9.79 6.53 7.02
N ASN A 760 -9.37 7.08 5.87
CA ASN A 760 -9.74 6.67 4.50
C ASN A 760 -8.51 6.44 3.59
N ASP A 761 -7.31 6.45 4.16
CA ASP A 761 -6.09 6.17 3.42
C ASP A 761 -6.02 4.69 3.01
N VAL A 762 -5.37 4.46 1.87
CA VAL A 762 -5.15 3.13 1.31
C VAL A 762 -3.65 2.88 1.22
N TRP A 763 -3.23 1.67 1.52
CA TRP A 763 -1.85 1.23 1.48
C TRP A 763 -1.79 -0.12 0.77
N LYS A 764 -0.71 -0.34 0.02
CA LYS A 764 -0.40 -1.65 -0.57
C LYS A 764 0.94 -2.17 -0.08
N LEU A 765 0.99 -3.46 0.19
CA LEU A 765 2.17 -4.26 0.42
C LEU A 765 2.42 -5.10 -0.83
N GLY A 766 3.58 -4.91 -1.43
CA GLY A 766 4.10 -5.77 -2.49
C GLY A 766 5.54 -6.14 -2.20
N TYR A 767 6.17 -6.84 -3.13
CA TYR A 767 7.60 -7.03 -3.05
C TYR A 767 8.34 -5.69 -3.15
N ALA A 768 9.49 -5.61 -2.49
CA ALA A 768 10.39 -4.48 -2.71
C ALA A 768 10.86 -4.45 -4.19
N PRO A 769 10.95 -3.25 -4.80
CA PRO A 769 11.76 -3.05 -5.99
C PRO A 769 13.27 -3.18 -5.67
#